data_AF-A0A1F7FII9-F1
#
_entry.id   AF-A0A1F7FII9-F1
#
_cell.length_a   1.000
_cell.length_b   1.000
_cell.length_c   1.000
_cell.angle_alpha   90.00
_cell.angle_beta   90.00
_cell.angle_gamma   90.00
#
_symmetry.space_group_name_H-M   'P 1'
#
loop_
_entity.id
_entity.type
_entity.pdbx_description
1 polymer ?
#
loop_
_entity_poly.entity_id
_entity_poly.type
_entity_poly.pdbx_seq_one_letter_code
_entity_poly.pdbx_strand_id
1 'polypeptide(L)'
;MKRTETAVRETRIFLRVGKCRCQQWFCRLLLLFAVFALAASSSQALQGQETAEPFQKVFPGEGRSEVVQNPFNREGDAFLDRVQKQTFRYFTDCVNPTNGLVMDKALNLPASEAFVDFSHSAASIAGVGFALTVYPVGVERGWMTRDSALALTRTTLKFFYDKMKHQHGFFYHFVDMHTGERAMNCEISSIDTAIFLAGALFAAQYFNDREIHELAEQLYSRVDWVWMCGGKKYVSMGWTPEKGFIPASWDHYSEGLLLYILALGAPEHPVSAELWDFQRIWGRYRGHTCLINPPLFTHQFPQVWLDLRGKRDRYADYFESSRQATLANRAFCLDLQPAFKTFGENRWGLTACIGPDEYQAYGAPPNAAIVDGTVAPAAAACSIVFTPDLSLSALREYYTNPLLTQKFAGRLLGRFGLTDSFNLDRDFVASEAFAINQGPMLLLIENARSGLVWQHFMKIPWVVAGMQSAGFRTAIGESNPPAGTAVYETAAYMPHQRPVYESRPMPDGFITADADFADPVWNAAFPMMLDSRSVQTIIKPPQRNDYWVLWRMLNNSKSLFLRFDVHDSTPHAANADDRMYLDDCIEIYLNARNQTFSWSAAHNYQVIFSPDASGKSLRVREFMKGDELTGHLKWKYSRHQSGYSVILEVPRPEFELTDIDSFAASIAAHNVDADATIDVKYNWFFTLPSLMLGEIRLLKQNQD
;
A
#
# COMPACT_ATOMS: atom_id res chain seq x y z
N MET A 1 37.77 -2.50 -51.79
CA MET A 1 36.62 -1.63 -52.13
C MET A 1 35.39 -2.21 -51.46
N LYS A 2 34.87 -1.54 -50.42
CA LYS A 2 33.51 -0.91 -50.33
C LYS A 2 32.35 -1.93 -50.21
N ARG A 3 31.68 -2.00 -49.04
CA ARG A 3 30.37 -1.36 -48.67
C ARG A 3 29.17 -2.06 -49.36
N THR A 4 28.01 -2.38 -48.77
CA THR A 4 27.19 -1.75 -47.69
C THR A 4 25.96 -2.66 -47.39
N GLU A 5 25.42 -2.56 -46.16
CA GLU A 5 23.97 -2.56 -45.73
C GLU A 5 23.03 -3.74 -46.11
N THR A 6 22.07 -4.23 -45.32
CA THR A 6 21.24 -3.61 -44.26
C THR A 6 20.56 -4.72 -43.43
N ALA A 7 20.42 -4.52 -42.12
CA ALA A 7 19.61 -5.35 -41.22
C ALA A 7 18.57 -4.45 -40.52
N VAL A 8 17.28 -4.62 -40.80
CA VAL A 8 16.16 -4.15 -39.97
C VAL A 8 14.93 -5.04 -40.26
N ARG A 9 14.53 -5.87 -39.30
CA ARG A 9 13.18 -6.46 -39.23
C ARG A 9 12.88 -6.88 -37.80
N GLU A 10 11.61 -6.67 -37.42
CA GLU A 10 10.96 -7.05 -36.16
C GLU A 10 10.99 -6.02 -35.02
N THR A 11 10.26 -4.92 -35.24
CA THR A 11 9.45 -4.29 -34.19
C THR A 11 8.19 -3.73 -34.84
N ARG A 12 7.03 -3.89 -34.18
CA ARG A 12 5.65 -3.48 -34.57
C ARG A 12 4.82 -4.57 -35.24
N ILE A 13 3.96 -5.20 -34.46
CA ILE A 13 2.53 -5.46 -34.73
C ILE A 13 1.90 -5.72 -33.34
N PHE A 14 1.01 -4.85 -32.87
CA PHE A 14 -0.18 -5.16 -32.07
C PHE A 14 -0.93 -3.86 -31.74
N LEU A 15 -1.76 -3.41 -32.68
CA LEU A 15 -2.82 -2.42 -32.47
C LEU A 15 -4.05 -2.90 -33.23
N ARG A 16 -5.20 -2.91 -32.53
CA ARG A 16 -6.58 -3.28 -32.93
C ARG A 16 -6.94 -4.77 -32.86
N VAL A 17 -7.53 -5.19 -31.73
CA VAL A 17 -8.89 -5.75 -31.62
C VAL A 17 -9.35 -5.51 -30.17
N GLY A 18 -10.56 -4.97 -29.96
CA GLY A 18 -11.11 -4.73 -28.62
C GLY A 18 -11.57 -6.01 -27.91
N LYS A 19 -11.37 -6.08 -26.58
CA LYS A 19 -12.18 -6.81 -25.57
C LYS A 19 -11.47 -6.77 -24.20
N CYS A 20 -12.23 -6.46 -23.15
CA CYS A 20 -11.98 -6.57 -21.70
C CYS A 20 -10.58 -6.30 -21.12
N ARG A 21 -10.41 -5.11 -20.52
CA ARG A 21 -9.20 -4.63 -19.83
C ARG A 21 -9.10 -5.04 -18.35
N CYS A 22 -9.64 -6.17 -17.90
CA CYS A 22 -9.60 -6.58 -16.48
C CYS A 22 -8.34 -7.37 -16.06
N GLN A 23 -7.49 -7.79 -17.01
CA GLN A 23 -6.52 -8.86 -16.79
C GLN A 23 -5.09 -8.43 -16.38
N GLN A 24 -4.83 -7.13 -16.17
CA GLN A 24 -3.46 -6.61 -15.93
C GLN A 24 -3.23 -6.01 -14.52
N TRP A 25 -4.25 -5.96 -13.67
CA TRP A 25 -4.26 -5.05 -12.52
C TRP A 25 -3.53 -5.59 -11.29
N PHE A 26 -3.66 -6.87 -10.94
CA PHE A 26 -3.00 -7.41 -9.74
C PHE A 26 -1.57 -7.90 -9.97
N CYS A 27 -1.24 -8.36 -11.20
CA CYS A 27 0.13 -8.74 -11.57
C CYS A 27 1.12 -7.57 -11.52
N ARG A 28 0.66 -6.30 -11.60
CA ARG A 28 1.52 -5.12 -11.46
C ARG A 28 1.69 -4.66 -10.00
N LEU A 29 0.75 -5.00 -9.12
CA LEU A 29 0.87 -4.73 -7.67
C LEU A 29 1.93 -5.65 -7.02
N LEU A 30 2.05 -6.88 -7.51
CA LEU A 30 3.00 -7.90 -7.03
C LEU A 30 4.44 -7.73 -7.56
N LEU A 31 4.64 -6.90 -8.58
CA LEU A 31 5.96 -6.68 -9.22
C LEU A 31 6.76 -5.53 -8.58
N LEU A 32 6.16 -4.76 -7.67
CA LEU A 32 6.84 -3.68 -6.94
C LEU A 32 7.33 -4.08 -5.53
N PHE A 33 7.05 -5.30 -5.05
CA PHE A 33 7.41 -5.74 -3.68
C PHE A 33 8.23 -7.04 -3.58
N ALA A 34 8.56 -7.72 -4.68
CA ALA A 34 9.05 -9.12 -4.63
C ALA A 34 10.48 -9.37 -5.17
N VAL A 35 11.45 -8.49 -4.89
CA VAL A 35 12.83 -8.63 -5.41
C VAL A 35 13.84 -8.83 -4.27
N PHE A 36 14.07 -10.12 -3.97
CA PHE A 36 15.26 -10.77 -3.39
C PHE A 36 15.54 -10.72 -1.86
N ALA A 37 15.55 -11.93 -1.26
CA ALA A 37 16.10 -12.27 0.04
C ALA A 37 16.78 -13.65 -0.04
N LEU A 38 18.02 -13.78 0.47
CA LEU A 38 18.68 -15.06 0.80
C LEU A 38 19.87 -14.84 1.77
N ALA A 39 20.02 -15.80 2.70
CA ALA A 39 21.16 -16.10 3.58
C ALA A 39 21.25 -15.41 4.97
N ALA A 40 21.71 -16.20 5.95
CA ALA A 40 21.42 -16.09 7.38
C ALA A 40 22.63 -16.40 8.28
N SER A 41 22.50 -15.99 9.55
CA SER A 41 22.80 -16.73 10.81
C SER A 41 24.02 -16.39 11.70
N SER A 42 23.69 -16.28 13.00
CA SER A 42 24.48 -16.47 14.26
C SER A 42 25.49 -15.36 14.64
N SER A 43 25.68 -14.91 15.90
CA SER A 43 25.37 -15.46 17.23
C SER A 43 25.51 -14.40 18.36
N GLN A 44 24.73 -14.63 19.42
CA GLN A 44 24.99 -14.49 20.88
C GLN A 44 25.34 -13.14 21.54
N ALA A 45 24.61 -12.93 22.64
CA ALA A 45 24.50 -11.75 23.47
C ALA A 45 25.43 -11.77 24.70
N LEU A 46 25.68 -10.59 25.27
CA LEU A 46 26.13 -10.42 26.66
C LEU A 46 25.36 -9.28 27.33
N GLN A 47 24.76 -9.60 28.47
CA GLN A 47 23.94 -8.76 29.34
C GLN A 47 24.81 -7.86 30.23
N GLY A 48 24.31 -6.66 30.52
CA GLY A 48 24.75 -5.82 31.63
C GLY A 48 23.56 -5.06 32.20
N GLN A 49 23.13 -5.42 33.40
CA GLN A 49 22.09 -4.75 34.19
C GLN A 49 22.69 -3.52 34.87
N GLU A 50 22.03 -2.36 34.79
CA GLU A 50 22.13 -1.33 35.83
C GLU A 50 20.73 -0.82 36.20
N THR A 51 20.56 -0.71 37.51
CA THR A 51 19.33 -0.49 38.27
C THR A 51 18.97 1.00 38.34
N ALA A 52 17.71 1.34 38.04
CA ALA A 52 17.17 2.67 38.27
C ALA A 52 16.08 2.64 39.36
N GLU A 53 16.21 3.53 40.34
CA GLU A 53 15.19 3.85 41.36
C GLU A 53 14.46 5.16 41.00
N PRO A 54 13.23 5.37 41.48
CA PRO A 54 12.17 6.06 40.74
C PRO A 54 12.01 7.53 41.13
N PHE A 55 11.78 8.41 40.14
CA PHE A 55 11.31 9.78 40.37
C PHE A 55 9.82 9.93 40.02
N GLN A 56 9.04 10.26 41.05
CA GLN A 56 7.60 10.57 41.00
C GLN A 56 7.31 11.79 40.10
N LYS A 57 6.35 11.62 39.20
CA LYS A 57 5.71 12.69 38.42
C LYS A 57 4.79 13.54 39.31
N VAL A 58 4.85 14.86 39.14
CA VAL A 58 3.81 15.80 39.58
C VAL A 58 3.41 16.64 38.37
N PHE A 59 2.13 16.61 37.99
CA PHE A 59 1.51 17.54 37.05
C PHE A 59 0.44 18.36 37.79
N PRO A 60 0.29 19.65 37.48
CA PRO A 60 -1.06 20.19 37.42
C PRO A 60 -1.27 21.15 36.23
N GLY A 61 -2.51 21.16 35.70
CA GLY A 61 -2.99 22.19 34.78
C GLY A 61 -4.23 21.77 34.00
N GLU A 62 -5.40 21.85 34.65
CA GLU A 62 -6.72 21.60 34.07
C GLU A 62 -7.08 22.58 32.93
N GLY A 63 -7.57 22.04 31.83
CA GLY A 63 -8.24 22.76 30.74
C GLY A 63 -9.55 22.04 30.37
N ARG A 64 -10.65 22.80 30.43
CA ARG A 64 -12.07 22.45 30.19
C ARG A 64 -12.32 21.24 29.28
N SER A 65 -13.05 20.25 29.79
CA SER A 65 -13.60 19.13 29.01
C SER A 65 -14.77 19.59 28.15
N GLU A 66 -14.62 19.57 26.82
CA GLU A 66 -15.78 19.43 25.94
C GLU A 66 -16.46 18.09 26.23
N VAL A 67 -17.78 18.11 26.38
CA VAL A 67 -18.57 16.88 26.54
C VAL A 67 -18.51 16.13 25.21
N VAL A 68 -17.64 15.12 25.14
CA VAL A 68 -17.62 14.15 24.03
C VAL A 68 -18.97 13.42 24.05
N GLN A 69 -19.88 13.81 23.16
CA GLN A 69 -21.15 13.11 22.97
C GLN A 69 -20.85 11.68 22.55
N ASN A 70 -21.43 10.69 23.24
CA ASN A 70 -21.33 9.30 22.83
C ASN A 70 -21.83 9.16 21.37
N PRO A 71 -20.98 8.74 20.41
CA PRO A 71 -21.34 8.63 19.00
C PRO A 71 -22.46 7.60 18.76
N PHE A 72 -22.68 6.70 19.72
CA PHE A 72 -23.75 5.71 19.73
C PHE A 72 -24.99 6.16 20.53
N ASN A 73 -25.23 7.47 20.63
CA ASN A 73 -26.52 7.98 21.07
C ASN A 73 -27.65 7.54 20.09
N ARG A 74 -28.92 7.71 20.47
CA ARG A 74 -30.07 7.22 19.70
C ARG A 74 -30.08 7.65 18.22
N GLU A 75 -29.65 8.89 17.94
CA GLU A 75 -29.61 9.43 16.58
C GLU A 75 -28.42 8.87 15.79
N GLY A 76 -27.25 8.76 16.42
CA GLY A 76 -26.07 8.11 15.84
C GLY A 76 -26.33 6.65 15.49
N ASP A 77 -26.97 5.91 16.40
CA ASP A 77 -27.33 4.51 16.19
C ASP A 77 -28.33 4.33 15.04
N ALA A 78 -29.38 5.16 14.97
CA ALA A 78 -30.35 5.13 13.87
C ALA A 78 -29.70 5.47 12.51
N PHE A 79 -28.74 6.40 12.49
CA PHE A 79 -27.98 6.71 11.29
C PHE A 79 -27.11 5.53 10.84
N LEU A 80 -26.35 4.92 11.75
CA LEU A 80 -25.51 3.76 11.45
C LEU A 80 -26.35 2.56 10.98
N ASP A 81 -27.54 2.35 11.55
CA ASP A 81 -28.48 1.33 11.10
C ASP A 81 -28.88 1.53 9.64
N ARG A 82 -29.18 2.78 9.25
CA ARG A 82 -29.48 3.12 7.85
C ARG A 82 -28.30 2.83 6.93
N VAL A 83 -27.08 3.22 7.32
CA VAL A 83 -25.85 2.96 6.55
C VAL A 83 -25.70 1.46 6.33
N GLN A 84 -25.67 0.68 7.42
CA GLN A 84 -25.50 -0.77 7.34
C GLN A 84 -26.62 -1.46 6.56
N LYS A 85 -27.89 -1.05 6.74
CA LYS A 85 -29.04 -1.64 6.02
C LYS A 85 -28.98 -1.39 4.51
N GLN A 86 -28.46 -0.24 4.08
CA GLN A 86 -28.23 0.03 2.66
C GLN A 86 -27.08 -0.82 2.12
N THR A 87 -25.96 -0.90 2.85
CA THR A 87 -24.81 -1.76 2.52
C THR A 87 -25.20 -3.24 2.48
N PHE A 88 -26.06 -3.70 3.39
CA PHE A 88 -26.55 -5.07 3.47
C PHE A 88 -27.21 -5.55 2.17
N ARG A 89 -27.88 -4.64 1.44
CA ARG A 89 -28.51 -4.95 0.15
C ARG A 89 -27.52 -5.48 -0.88
N TYR A 90 -26.24 -5.09 -0.80
CA TYR A 90 -25.20 -5.66 -1.66
C TYR A 90 -25.17 -7.18 -1.52
N PHE A 91 -25.19 -7.68 -0.29
CA PHE A 91 -25.05 -9.11 0.01
C PHE A 91 -26.34 -9.92 -0.19
N THR A 92 -27.50 -9.27 -0.32
CA THR A 92 -28.76 -9.92 -0.70
C THR A 92 -29.02 -9.90 -2.19
N ASP A 93 -28.57 -8.86 -2.89
CA ASP A 93 -28.89 -8.66 -4.31
C ASP A 93 -27.77 -9.18 -5.22
N CYS A 94 -26.51 -9.14 -4.76
CA CYS A 94 -25.33 -9.57 -5.52
C CYS A 94 -24.89 -11.01 -5.19
N VAL A 95 -25.71 -11.78 -4.45
CA VAL A 95 -25.47 -13.20 -4.19
C VAL A 95 -26.27 -14.06 -5.18
N ASN A 96 -25.64 -15.08 -5.75
CA ASN A 96 -26.35 -16.10 -6.50
C ASN A 96 -26.98 -17.09 -5.50
N PRO A 97 -28.32 -17.15 -5.37
CA PRO A 97 -28.97 -17.96 -4.34
C PRO A 97 -28.82 -19.47 -4.56
N THR A 98 -28.38 -19.90 -5.75
CA THR A 98 -28.24 -21.33 -6.09
C THR A 98 -26.91 -21.93 -5.64
N ASN A 99 -25.88 -21.11 -5.45
CA ASN A 99 -24.52 -21.56 -5.09
C ASN A 99 -23.86 -20.71 -3.99
N GLY A 100 -24.47 -19.58 -3.60
CA GLY A 100 -23.97 -18.70 -2.57
C GLY A 100 -22.79 -17.81 -2.96
N LEU A 101 -22.40 -17.80 -4.24
CA LEU A 101 -21.33 -16.93 -4.74
C LEU A 101 -21.78 -15.47 -4.74
N VAL A 102 -20.85 -14.56 -4.45
CA VAL A 102 -21.09 -13.12 -4.32
C VAL A 102 -20.23 -12.40 -5.35
N MET A 103 -20.84 -11.49 -6.12
CA MET A 103 -20.10 -10.67 -7.08
C MET A 103 -18.95 -9.91 -6.40
N ASP A 104 -17.85 -9.75 -7.10
CA ASP A 104 -16.74 -8.91 -6.64
C ASP A 104 -17.13 -7.43 -6.56
N LYS A 105 -17.83 -6.97 -7.60
CA LYS A 105 -18.29 -5.59 -7.75
C LYS A 105 -19.58 -5.54 -8.53
N ALA A 106 -20.41 -4.56 -8.22
CA ALA A 106 -21.70 -4.35 -8.87
C ALA A 106 -21.94 -2.87 -9.11
N LEU A 107 -22.70 -2.53 -10.16
CA LEU A 107 -23.13 -1.16 -10.41
C LEU A 107 -23.96 -0.65 -9.23
N ASN A 108 -23.53 0.46 -8.64
CA ASN A 108 -24.18 1.11 -7.50
C ASN A 108 -25.00 2.32 -7.97
N LEU A 109 -25.84 2.12 -8.99
CA LEU A 109 -26.71 3.17 -9.51
C LEU A 109 -27.90 3.40 -8.56
N PRO A 110 -28.54 4.58 -8.57
CA PRO A 110 -29.80 4.80 -7.87
C PRO A 110 -30.78 3.67 -8.18
N ALA A 111 -31.53 3.23 -7.17
CA ALA A 111 -32.40 2.06 -7.27
C ALA A 111 -33.33 2.16 -8.50
N SER A 112 -32.96 1.45 -9.57
CA SER A 112 -33.90 1.06 -10.62
C SER A 112 -34.48 -0.30 -10.24
N GLU A 113 -35.67 -0.61 -10.73
CA GLU A 113 -36.29 -1.92 -10.55
C GLU A 113 -35.55 -3.05 -11.30
N ALA A 114 -34.42 -2.76 -11.96
CA ALA A 114 -33.63 -3.74 -12.68
C ALA A 114 -32.91 -4.69 -11.71
N PHE A 115 -32.93 -5.98 -12.06
CA PHE A 115 -32.14 -7.01 -11.37
C PHE A 115 -30.64 -6.73 -11.48
N VAL A 116 -29.86 -7.22 -10.51
CA VAL A 116 -28.40 -7.17 -10.59
C VAL A 116 -27.93 -8.09 -11.73
N ASP A 117 -27.13 -7.55 -12.64
CA ASP A 117 -26.57 -8.29 -13.77
C ASP A 117 -25.30 -9.03 -13.33
N PHE A 118 -25.41 -10.35 -13.14
CA PHE A 118 -24.29 -11.22 -12.78
C PHE A 118 -23.21 -11.34 -13.87
N SER A 119 -23.45 -10.86 -15.09
CA SER A 119 -22.42 -10.80 -16.13
C SER A 119 -21.48 -9.60 -15.99
N HIS A 120 -21.82 -8.63 -15.14
CA HIS A 120 -21.03 -7.41 -14.92
C HIS A 120 -19.68 -7.68 -14.23
N SER A 121 -19.63 -8.69 -13.35
CA SER A 121 -18.38 -9.08 -12.68
C SER A 121 -18.37 -10.56 -12.32
N ALA A 122 -17.16 -11.11 -12.20
CA ALA A 122 -16.94 -12.41 -11.57
C ALA A 122 -17.33 -12.35 -10.07
N ALA A 123 -17.48 -13.52 -9.46
CA ALA A 123 -17.57 -13.65 -8.01
C ALA A 123 -16.17 -13.59 -7.38
N SER A 124 -16.05 -13.03 -6.17
CA SER A 124 -14.82 -13.07 -5.39
C SER A 124 -14.98 -13.91 -4.12
N ILE A 125 -13.95 -14.68 -3.80
CA ILE A 125 -13.96 -15.56 -2.62
C ILE A 125 -13.90 -14.75 -1.32
N ALA A 126 -13.15 -13.65 -1.30
CA ALA A 126 -13.20 -12.70 -0.19
C ALA A 126 -14.62 -12.14 0.04
N GLY A 127 -15.33 -11.79 -1.04
CA GLY A 127 -16.72 -11.32 -0.97
C GLY A 127 -17.68 -12.33 -0.32
N VAL A 128 -17.52 -13.62 -0.65
CA VAL A 128 -18.27 -14.72 -0.01
C VAL A 128 -17.94 -14.82 1.48
N GLY A 129 -16.66 -14.70 1.86
CA GLY A 129 -16.24 -14.72 3.27
C GLY A 129 -16.87 -13.62 4.11
N PHE A 130 -16.88 -12.38 3.59
CA PHE A 130 -17.61 -11.30 4.25
C PHE A 130 -19.11 -11.59 4.34
N ALA A 131 -19.72 -12.08 3.25
CA ALA A 131 -21.16 -12.37 3.20
C ALA A 131 -21.61 -13.38 4.27
N LEU A 132 -20.85 -14.45 4.48
CA LEU A 132 -21.10 -15.46 5.51
C LEU A 132 -21.15 -14.88 6.94
N THR A 133 -20.49 -13.74 7.16
CA THR A 133 -20.57 -12.98 8.43
C THR A 133 -21.68 -11.94 8.40
N VAL A 134 -21.92 -11.30 7.25
CA VAL A 134 -22.95 -10.28 7.06
C VAL A 134 -24.36 -10.85 7.28
N TYR A 135 -24.64 -12.10 6.86
CA TYR A 135 -25.98 -12.68 7.02
C TYR A 135 -26.42 -12.80 8.49
N PRO A 136 -25.61 -13.34 9.41
CA PRO A 136 -25.86 -13.24 10.86
C PRO A 136 -26.15 -11.82 11.36
N VAL A 137 -25.40 -10.81 10.91
CA VAL A 137 -25.69 -9.40 11.27
C VAL A 137 -27.08 -8.99 10.79
N GLY A 138 -27.44 -9.36 9.55
CA GLY A 138 -28.77 -9.12 9.00
C GLY A 138 -29.89 -9.80 9.80
N VAL A 139 -29.62 -10.95 10.42
CA VAL A 139 -30.56 -11.64 11.32
C VAL A 139 -30.73 -10.85 12.62
N GLU A 140 -29.64 -10.50 13.29
CA GLU A 140 -29.68 -9.75 14.56
C GLU A 140 -30.29 -8.35 14.40
N ARG A 141 -30.13 -7.75 13.23
CA ARG A 141 -30.74 -6.45 12.88
C ARG A 141 -32.16 -6.55 12.31
N GLY A 142 -32.68 -7.76 12.11
CA GLY A 142 -34.02 -8.00 11.58
C GLY A 142 -34.21 -7.61 10.10
N TRP A 143 -33.13 -7.57 9.31
CA TRP A 143 -33.16 -7.31 7.86
C TRP A 143 -33.35 -8.58 7.04
N MET A 144 -33.04 -9.75 7.61
CA MET A 144 -33.18 -11.07 7.02
C MET A 144 -33.66 -12.07 8.09
N THR A 145 -34.48 -13.05 7.71
CA THR A 145 -34.89 -14.10 8.65
C THR A 145 -33.73 -15.06 8.93
N ARG A 146 -33.71 -15.65 10.13
CA ARG A 146 -32.71 -16.67 10.48
C ARG A 146 -32.75 -17.85 9.52
N ASP A 147 -33.93 -18.33 9.14
CA ASP A 147 -34.10 -19.47 8.24
C ASP A 147 -33.55 -19.21 6.84
N SER A 148 -33.81 -18.02 6.27
CA SER A 148 -33.25 -17.66 4.97
C SER A 148 -31.73 -17.54 5.01
N ALA A 149 -31.18 -16.93 6.07
CA ALA A 149 -29.73 -16.80 6.24
C ALA A 149 -29.04 -18.16 6.41
N LEU A 150 -29.64 -19.05 7.20
CA LEU A 150 -29.15 -20.40 7.44
C LEU A 150 -29.23 -21.26 6.17
N ALA A 151 -30.33 -21.19 5.42
CA ALA A 151 -30.48 -21.90 4.16
C ALA A 151 -29.45 -21.46 3.13
N LEU A 152 -29.25 -20.14 2.96
CA LEU A 152 -28.25 -19.60 2.05
C LEU A 152 -26.83 -20.02 2.47
N THR A 153 -26.51 -19.93 3.77
CA THR A 153 -25.20 -20.36 4.31
C THR A 153 -24.93 -21.84 4.01
N ARG A 154 -25.91 -22.73 4.23
CA ARG A 154 -25.78 -24.15 3.88
C ARG A 154 -25.56 -24.35 2.38
N THR A 155 -26.32 -23.67 1.54
CA THR A 155 -26.13 -23.72 0.08
C THR A 155 -24.73 -23.31 -0.32
N THR A 156 -24.21 -22.21 0.24
CA THR A 156 -22.85 -21.74 -0.01
C THR A 156 -21.82 -22.79 0.40
N LEU A 157 -21.84 -23.25 1.65
CA LEU A 157 -20.80 -24.18 2.14
C LEU A 157 -20.86 -25.53 1.44
N LYS A 158 -22.05 -26.04 1.10
CA LYS A 158 -22.21 -27.25 0.27
C LYS A 158 -21.60 -27.08 -1.11
N PHE A 159 -21.87 -25.96 -1.77
CA PHE A 159 -21.28 -25.69 -3.07
C PHE A 159 -19.74 -25.67 -3.00
N PHE A 160 -19.18 -25.05 -1.96
CA PHE A 160 -17.74 -24.99 -1.73
C PHE A 160 -17.11 -26.35 -1.39
N TYR A 161 -17.85 -27.19 -0.69
CA TYR A 161 -17.41 -28.53 -0.31
C TYR A 161 -17.48 -29.50 -1.49
N ASP A 162 -18.61 -29.55 -2.19
CA ASP A 162 -18.90 -30.55 -3.22
C ASP A 162 -18.37 -30.19 -4.62
N LYS A 163 -18.35 -28.90 -4.97
CA LYS A 163 -18.19 -28.45 -6.37
C LYS A 163 -17.06 -27.48 -6.61
N MET A 164 -16.75 -26.61 -5.66
CA MET A 164 -15.76 -25.56 -5.87
C MET A 164 -14.37 -26.15 -6.10
N LYS A 165 -13.74 -25.75 -7.21
CA LYS A 165 -12.37 -26.14 -7.52
C LYS A 165 -11.41 -25.51 -6.52
N HIS A 166 -10.48 -26.33 -6.03
CA HIS A 166 -9.46 -25.90 -5.10
C HIS A 166 -8.13 -26.61 -5.40
N GLN A 167 -7.04 -26.03 -4.90
CA GLN A 167 -5.72 -26.64 -4.89
C GLN A 167 -5.28 -26.72 -3.42
N HIS A 168 -5.13 -27.95 -2.90
CA HIS A 168 -4.79 -28.19 -1.48
C HIS A 168 -5.69 -27.40 -0.49
N GLY A 169 -6.99 -27.42 -0.75
CA GLY A 169 -8.00 -26.69 0.04
C GLY A 169 -8.13 -25.20 -0.27
N PHE A 170 -7.18 -24.56 -0.96
CA PHE A 170 -7.24 -23.14 -1.31
C PHE A 170 -8.04 -22.86 -2.57
N PHE A 171 -8.70 -21.70 -2.61
CA PHE A 171 -9.56 -21.28 -3.70
C PHE A 171 -8.92 -20.21 -4.59
N TYR A 172 -9.41 -20.13 -5.83
CA TYR A 172 -9.08 -19.05 -6.75
C TYR A 172 -9.64 -17.72 -6.25
N HIS A 173 -8.92 -16.62 -6.47
CA HIS A 173 -9.38 -15.26 -6.09
C HIS A 173 -10.76 -14.95 -6.68
N PHE A 174 -10.91 -15.20 -7.98
CA PHE A 174 -12.12 -14.95 -8.75
C PHE A 174 -12.64 -16.20 -9.44
N VAL A 175 -13.95 -16.37 -9.39
CA VAL A 175 -14.64 -17.49 -10.04
C VAL A 175 -15.86 -17.01 -10.82
N ASP A 176 -16.24 -17.76 -11.84
CA ASP A 176 -17.47 -17.52 -12.58
C ASP A 176 -18.69 -17.63 -11.65
N MET A 177 -19.57 -16.64 -11.75
CA MET A 177 -20.69 -16.43 -10.82
C MET A 177 -21.72 -17.59 -10.81
N HIS A 178 -21.78 -18.37 -11.88
CA HIS A 178 -22.74 -19.46 -12.01
C HIS A 178 -22.10 -20.83 -11.74
N THR A 179 -20.91 -21.05 -12.28
CA THR A 179 -20.26 -22.36 -12.32
C THR A 179 -19.24 -22.58 -11.22
N GLY A 180 -18.67 -21.52 -10.64
CA GLY A 180 -17.54 -21.62 -9.71
C GLY A 180 -16.20 -21.96 -10.38
N GLU A 181 -16.13 -21.93 -11.72
CA GLU A 181 -14.89 -22.13 -12.47
C GLU A 181 -13.95 -20.93 -12.33
N ARG A 182 -12.63 -21.16 -12.38
CA ARG A 182 -11.62 -20.10 -12.31
C ARG A 182 -11.87 -19.01 -13.34
N ALA A 183 -11.93 -17.76 -12.91
CA ALA A 183 -12.11 -16.60 -13.78
C ALA A 183 -10.81 -15.80 -13.97
N MET A 184 -10.73 -15.04 -15.08
CA MET A 184 -9.69 -14.05 -15.35
C MET A 184 -8.23 -14.53 -15.30
N ASN A 185 -7.98 -15.85 -15.36
CA ASN A 185 -6.66 -16.46 -15.11
C ASN A 185 -6.06 -16.05 -13.75
N CYS A 186 -6.89 -15.75 -12.75
CA CYS A 186 -6.42 -15.35 -11.42
C CYS A 186 -5.68 -16.49 -10.70
N GLU A 187 -4.92 -16.14 -9.69
CA GLU A 187 -4.26 -17.06 -8.78
C GLU A 187 -5.25 -17.75 -7.84
N ILE A 188 -4.86 -18.92 -7.35
CA ILE A 188 -5.24 -19.37 -6.01
C ILE A 188 -4.75 -18.31 -5.02
N SER A 189 -5.65 -17.73 -4.24
CA SER A 189 -5.34 -16.66 -3.28
C SER A 189 -5.41 -17.20 -1.85
N SER A 190 -4.28 -17.05 -1.13
CA SER A 190 -4.20 -17.50 0.26
C SER A 190 -4.99 -16.58 1.21
N ILE A 191 -5.03 -15.27 0.95
CA ILE A 191 -5.77 -14.31 1.78
C ILE A 191 -7.28 -14.38 1.56
N ASP A 192 -7.74 -14.56 0.32
CA ASP A 192 -9.17 -14.71 0.03
C ASP A 192 -9.71 -16.00 0.65
N THR A 193 -8.93 -17.08 0.58
CA THR A 193 -9.27 -18.33 1.26
C THR A 193 -9.34 -18.11 2.78
N ALA A 194 -8.39 -17.39 3.38
CA ALA A 194 -8.43 -17.07 4.81
C ALA A 194 -9.68 -16.25 5.20
N ILE A 195 -10.06 -15.26 4.38
CA ILE A 195 -11.29 -14.46 4.58
C ILE A 195 -12.54 -15.33 4.45
N PHE A 196 -12.60 -16.21 3.46
CA PHE A 196 -13.69 -17.19 3.30
C PHE A 196 -13.83 -18.08 4.54
N LEU A 197 -12.72 -18.64 5.01
CA LEU A 197 -12.69 -19.50 6.20
C LEU A 197 -13.11 -18.75 7.46
N ALA A 198 -12.68 -17.51 7.64
CA ALA A 198 -13.11 -16.69 8.77
C ALA A 198 -14.63 -16.52 8.78
N GLY A 199 -15.23 -16.23 7.62
CA GLY A 199 -16.68 -16.16 7.45
C GLY A 199 -17.39 -17.48 7.72
N ALA A 200 -16.88 -18.59 7.18
CA ALA A 200 -17.47 -19.92 7.36
C ALA A 200 -17.44 -20.38 8.82
N LEU A 201 -16.30 -20.22 9.50
CA LEU A 201 -16.15 -20.59 10.91
C LEU A 201 -16.99 -19.68 11.81
N PHE A 202 -17.08 -18.38 11.51
CA PHE A 202 -18.01 -17.48 12.19
C PHE A 202 -19.46 -17.93 12.05
N ALA A 203 -19.90 -18.24 10.82
CA ALA A 203 -21.26 -18.68 10.56
C ALA A 203 -21.59 -19.98 11.31
N ALA A 204 -20.66 -20.94 11.35
CA ALA A 204 -20.80 -22.16 12.15
C ALA A 204 -21.00 -21.85 13.64
N GLN A 205 -20.16 -20.97 14.19
CA GLN A 205 -20.22 -20.55 15.59
C GLN A 205 -21.50 -19.77 15.95
N TYR A 206 -22.04 -18.98 15.02
CA TYR A 206 -23.26 -18.18 15.23
C TYR A 206 -24.55 -19.01 15.08
N PHE A 207 -24.65 -19.79 14.00
CA PHE A 207 -25.87 -20.55 13.74
C PHE A 207 -26.02 -21.73 14.70
N ASN A 208 -24.90 -22.26 15.22
CA ASN A 208 -24.86 -23.48 16.01
C ASN A 208 -25.64 -24.62 15.32
N ASP A 209 -25.48 -24.68 14.00
CA ASP A 209 -26.13 -25.65 13.14
C ASP A 209 -25.14 -26.76 12.80
N ARG A 210 -25.57 -28.02 12.99
CA ARG A 210 -24.70 -29.18 12.82
C ARG A 210 -24.11 -29.27 11.40
N GLU A 211 -24.92 -29.07 10.37
CA GLU A 211 -24.47 -29.19 8.98
C GLU A 211 -23.49 -28.07 8.60
N ILE A 212 -23.76 -26.83 9.00
CA ILE A 212 -22.85 -25.70 8.78
C ILE A 212 -21.52 -25.95 9.51
N HIS A 213 -21.57 -26.45 10.76
CA HIS A 213 -20.37 -26.76 11.54
C HIS A 213 -19.51 -27.84 10.87
N GLU A 214 -20.12 -28.96 10.48
CA GLU A 214 -19.44 -30.06 9.80
C GLU A 214 -18.77 -29.58 8.50
N LEU A 215 -19.48 -28.82 7.67
CA LEU A 215 -18.94 -28.30 6.41
C LEU A 215 -17.82 -27.28 6.64
N ALA A 216 -17.99 -26.34 7.57
CA ALA A 216 -16.98 -25.32 7.85
C ALA A 216 -15.69 -25.94 8.39
N GLU A 217 -15.78 -26.91 9.30
CA GLU A 217 -14.61 -27.61 9.81
C GLU A 217 -13.91 -28.45 8.75
N GLN A 218 -14.65 -29.15 7.89
CA GLN A 218 -14.05 -29.93 6.79
C GLN A 218 -13.35 -29.02 5.78
N LEU A 219 -13.99 -27.90 5.42
CA LEU A 219 -13.41 -26.89 4.52
C LEU A 219 -12.16 -26.24 5.11
N TYR A 220 -12.11 -26.02 6.42
CA TYR A 220 -10.93 -25.47 7.08
C TYR A 220 -9.81 -26.51 7.22
N SER A 221 -10.14 -27.73 7.63
CA SER A 221 -9.18 -28.81 7.88
C SER A 221 -8.45 -29.25 6.61
N ARG A 222 -9.10 -29.15 5.43
CA ARG A 222 -8.47 -29.52 4.16
C ARG A 222 -7.44 -28.52 3.63
N VAL A 223 -7.30 -27.34 4.26
CA VAL A 223 -6.38 -26.30 3.80
C VAL A 223 -4.97 -26.62 4.26
N ASP A 224 -4.07 -26.86 3.31
CA ASP A 224 -2.68 -27.21 3.56
C ASP A 224 -1.79 -25.95 3.62
N TRP A 225 -1.76 -25.29 4.78
CA TRP A 225 -1.01 -24.05 4.94
C TRP A 225 0.49 -24.22 4.71
N VAL A 226 1.03 -25.42 4.98
CA VAL A 226 2.44 -25.78 4.72
C VAL A 226 2.71 -25.84 3.23
N TRP A 227 1.82 -26.45 2.44
CA TRP A 227 1.93 -26.44 0.98
C TRP A 227 1.95 -25.00 0.42
N MET A 228 1.13 -24.10 0.97
CA MET A 228 1.07 -22.72 0.51
C MET A 228 2.35 -21.92 0.79
N CYS A 229 3.23 -22.37 1.69
CA CYS A 229 4.58 -21.80 1.82
C CYS A 229 5.45 -22.04 0.57
N GLY A 230 5.13 -23.03 -0.26
CA GLY A 230 5.83 -23.27 -1.52
C GLY A 230 7.34 -23.51 -1.37
N GLY A 231 7.77 -24.09 -0.24
CA GLY A 231 9.18 -24.30 0.11
C GLY A 231 9.91 -23.06 0.62
N LYS A 232 9.24 -21.91 0.77
CA LYS A 232 9.77 -20.69 1.39
C LYS A 232 9.46 -20.66 2.89
N LYS A 233 10.05 -19.71 3.62
CA LYS A 233 9.77 -19.49 5.06
C LYS A 233 8.31 -19.08 5.30
N TYR A 234 7.79 -18.15 4.49
CA TYR A 234 6.48 -17.52 4.69
C TYR A 234 5.45 -18.05 3.71
N VAL A 235 4.17 -17.89 4.05
CA VAL A 235 3.05 -18.30 3.18
C VAL A 235 3.09 -17.49 1.88
N SER A 236 3.00 -18.15 0.72
CA SER A 236 2.91 -17.49 -0.57
C SER A 236 1.61 -16.68 -0.66
N MET A 237 1.65 -15.53 -1.32
CA MET A 237 0.44 -14.77 -1.61
C MET A 237 -0.48 -15.50 -2.60
N GLY A 238 0.06 -16.40 -3.41
CA GLY A 238 -0.76 -17.20 -4.32
C GLY A 238 -0.01 -18.21 -5.17
N TRP A 239 -0.78 -18.91 -6.01
CA TRP A 239 -0.30 -19.96 -6.91
C TRP A 239 -1.12 -19.99 -8.19
N THR A 240 -0.51 -20.32 -9.32
CA THR A 240 -1.19 -20.47 -10.62
C THR A 240 -0.85 -21.82 -11.24
N PRO A 241 -1.80 -22.49 -11.92
CA PRO A 241 -1.51 -23.68 -12.71
C PRO A 241 -0.41 -23.48 -13.75
N GLU A 242 -0.31 -22.27 -14.31
CA GLU A 242 0.62 -21.96 -15.39
C GLU A 242 2.06 -21.77 -14.92
N LYS A 243 2.28 -21.24 -13.72
CA LYS A 243 3.61 -20.79 -13.25
C LYS A 243 4.01 -21.30 -11.87
N GLY A 244 3.12 -22.01 -11.17
CA GLY A 244 3.33 -22.37 -9.78
C GLY A 244 3.13 -21.18 -8.83
N PHE A 245 3.87 -21.17 -7.73
CA PHE A 245 3.79 -20.11 -6.71
C PHE A 245 4.25 -18.77 -7.24
N ILE A 246 3.52 -17.70 -6.88
CA ILE A 246 3.95 -16.34 -7.21
C ILE A 246 5.17 -15.93 -6.36
N PRO A 247 5.97 -14.95 -6.82
CA PRO A 247 7.16 -14.53 -6.09
C PRO A 247 6.88 -14.00 -4.68
N ALA A 248 5.79 -13.25 -4.51
CA ALA A 248 5.46 -12.57 -3.27
C ALA A 248 5.01 -13.54 -2.15
N SER A 249 5.29 -13.17 -0.91
CA SER A 249 4.92 -13.93 0.29
C SER A 249 4.49 -12.97 1.39
N TRP A 250 3.72 -13.46 2.35
CA TRP A 250 3.25 -12.69 3.50
C TRP A 250 4.36 -12.51 4.54
N ASP A 251 5.44 -11.83 4.18
CA ASP A 251 6.67 -11.71 4.97
C ASP A 251 6.79 -10.40 5.75
N HIS A 252 5.77 -9.53 5.70
CA HIS A 252 5.70 -8.25 6.39
C HIS A 252 4.27 -7.95 6.87
N TYR A 253 4.13 -6.92 7.72
CA TYR A 253 2.84 -6.48 8.25
C TYR A 253 1.90 -6.01 7.14
N SER A 254 0.73 -6.63 7.08
CA SER A 254 -0.33 -6.36 6.09
C SER A 254 -1.67 -6.90 6.58
N GLU A 255 -2.66 -7.00 5.69
CA GLU A 255 -3.92 -7.72 5.93
C GLU A 255 -3.71 -9.22 6.24
N GLY A 256 -2.51 -9.77 6.04
CA GLY A 256 -2.16 -11.16 6.29
C GLY A 256 -2.19 -11.61 7.76
N LEU A 257 -2.44 -10.71 8.71
CA LEU A 257 -2.52 -11.05 10.14
C LEU A 257 -3.58 -12.13 10.42
N LEU A 258 -4.78 -12.01 9.82
CA LEU A 258 -5.85 -13.01 9.94
C LEU A 258 -5.43 -14.36 9.36
N LEU A 259 -4.78 -14.34 8.21
CA LEU A 259 -4.27 -15.52 7.53
C LEU A 259 -3.34 -16.30 8.45
N TYR A 260 -2.38 -15.64 9.08
CA TYR A 260 -1.45 -16.33 9.98
C TYR A 260 -2.12 -16.89 11.23
N ILE A 261 -3.09 -16.18 11.82
CA ILE A 261 -3.84 -16.73 12.96
C ILE A 261 -4.57 -18.02 12.56
N LEU A 262 -5.21 -18.05 11.39
CA LEU A 262 -5.86 -19.26 10.88
C LEU A 262 -4.85 -20.35 10.50
N ALA A 263 -3.68 -20.00 9.96
CA ALA A 263 -2.65 -20.97 9.61
C ALA A 263 -2.01 -21.61 10.84
N LEU A 264 -1.79 -20.84 11.91
CA LEU A 264 -1.21 -21.32 13.17
C LEU A 264 -2.21 -22.16 13.97
N GLY A 265 -3.50 -21.84 13.86
CA GLY A 265 -4.58 -22.54 14.56
C GLY A 265 -5.14 -23.75 13.82
N ALA A 266 -4.62 -24.08 12.63
CA ALA A 266 -5.20 -25.11 11.77
C ALA A 266 -5.13 -26.51 12.40
N PRO A 267 -6.18 -27.34 12.27
CA PRO A 267 -6.24 -28.65 12.92
C PRO A 267 -5.28 -29.69 12.32
N GLU A 268 -5.17 -29.75 10.98
CA GLU A 268 -4.46 -30.83 10.27
C GLU A 268 -3.11 -30.38 9.68
N HIS A 269 -3.07 -29.19 9.09
CA HIS A 269 -1.88 -28.67 8.40
C HIS A 269 -1.43 -27.30 8.95
N PRO A 270 -1.16 -27.17 10.27
CA PRO A 270 -0.72 -25.91 10.83
C PRO A 270 0.70 -25.56 10.39
N VAL A 271 0.97 -24.25 10.23
CA VAL A 271 2.33 -23.76 10.10
C VAL A 271 3.03 -23.67 11.46
N SER A 272 4.37 -23.67 11.47
CA SER A 272 5.15 -23.46 12.70
C SER A 272 4.90 -22.05 13.29
N ALA A 273 4.91 -21.94 14.63
CA ALA A 273 4.85 -20.67 15.35
C ALA A 273 5.93 -19.67 14.94
N GLU A 274 7.08 -20.15 14.44
CA GLU A 274 8.16 -19.31 13.93
C GLU A 274 7.76 -18.45 12.73
N LEU A 275 6.73 -18.85 11.98
CA LEU A 275 6.22 -18.06 10.84
C LEU A 275 5.56 -16.74 11.30
N TRP A 276 5.19 -16.63 12.58
CA TRP A 276 4.68 -15.38 13.15
C TRP A 276 5.75 -14.26 13.19
N ASP A 277 7.03 -14.60 13.03
CA ASP A 277 8.17 -13.68 12.99
C ASP A 277 8.41 -13.05 11.61
N PHE A 278 7.34 -12.56 11.00
CA PHE A 278 7.38 -11.72 9.81
C PHE A 278 7.71 -10.25 10.15
N GLN A 279 8.16 -9.50 9.15
CA GLN A 279 8.69 -8.15 9.30
C GLN A 279 7.62 -7.15 9.80
N ARG A 280 7.95 -6.36 10.82
CA ARG A 280 7.09 -5.31 11.39
C ARG A 280 7.90 -4.03 11.56
N ILE A 281 7.81 -3.15 10.57
CA ILE A 281 8.51 -1.88 10.59
C ILE A 281 7.59 -0.83 11.23
N TRP A 282 8.13 -0.06 12.16
CA TRP A 282 7.42 1.04 12.79
C TRP A 282 7.79 2.37 12.16
N GLY A 283 6.79 3.15 11.81
CA GLY A 283 6.96 4.47 11.26
C GLY A 283 6.21 5.53 12.05
N ARG A 284 6.49 6.79 11.75
CA ARG A 284 5.74 7.92 12.31
C ARG A 284 5.45 8.97 11.25
N TYR A 285 4.23 9.49 11.31
CA TYR A 285 3.81 10.66 10.52
C TYR A 285 2.95 11.57 11.37
N ARG A 286 3.27 12.88 11.41
CA ARG A 286 2.55 13.91 12.19
C ARG A 286 2.30 13.52 13.66
N GLY A 287 3.27 12.87 14.30
CA GLY A 287 3.18 12.42 15.69
C GLY A 287 2.47 11.08 15.90
N HIS A 288 1.85 10.51 14.85
CA HIS A 288 1.18 9.22 14.91
C HIS A 288 2.17 8.10 14.58
N THR A 289 2.46 7.24 15.55
CA THR A 289 3.40 6.12 15.42
C THR A 289 2.64 4.82 15.21
N CYS A 290 2.89 4.13 14.10
CA CYS A 290 2.18 2.91 13.71
C CYS A 290 3.07 1.94 12.94
N LEU A 291 2.63 0.70 12.81
CA LEU A 291 3.18 -0.25 11.85
C LEU A 291 2.99 0.28 10.42
N ILE A 292 4.04 0.21 9.62
CA ILE A 292 4.03 0.70 8.24
C ILE A 292 3.23 -0.25 7.36
N ASN A 293 2.08 0.23 6.89
CA ASN A 293 1.42 -0.25 5.68
C ASN A 293 0.44 0.84 5.20
N PRO A 294 0.68 1.51 4.04
CA PRO A 294 -0.01 2.75 3.70
C PRO A 294 -1.53 2.65 3.49
N PRO A 295 -2.10 1.65 2.77
CA PRO A 295 -3.54 1.55 2.58
C PRO A 295 -4.26 1.09 3.86
N LEU A 296 -5.32 1.81 4.24
CA LEU A 296 -5.93 1.62 5.56
C LEU A 296 -6.62 0.25 5.74
N PHE A 297 -7.04 -0.42 4.66
CA PHE A 297 -7.67 -1.74 4.73
C PHE A 297 -6.78 -2.80 5.39
N THR A 298 -5.46 -2.68 5.27
CA THR A 298 -4.48 -3.62 5.85
C THR A 298 -4.53 -3.63 7.38
N HIS A 299 -4.92 -2.51 7.98
CA HIS A 299 -5.15 -2.34 9.42
C HIS A 299 -6.55 -2.80 9.85
N GLN A 300 -7.50 -2.87 8.92
CA GLN A 300 -8.93 -3.06 9.18
C GLN A 300 -9.40 -4.51 8.98
N PHE A 301 -9.02 -5.13 7.86
CA PHE A 301 -9.54 -6.45 7.45
C PHE A 301 -9.30 -7.53 8.51
N PRO A 302 -8.10 -7.67 9.11
CA PRO A 302 -7.91 -8.67 10.15
C PRO A 302 -8.83 -8.47 11.35
N GLN A 303 -9.11 -7.21 11.68
CA GLN A 303 -9.87 -6.81 12.86
C GLN A 303 -11.39 -6.80 12.63
N VAL A 304 -11.86 -7.17 11.43
CA VAL A 304 -13.27 -7.54 11.22
C VAL A 304 -13.65 -8.70 12.13
N TRP A 305 -12.78 -9.71 12.23
CA TRP A 305 -13.01 -10.91 13.02
C TRP A 305 -12.19 -10.97 14.30
N LEU A 306 -10.93 -10.52 14.26
CA LEU A 306 -10.05 -10.56 15.43
C LEU A 306 -10.31 -9.37 16.36
N ASP A 307 -10.76 -9.63 17.59
CA ASP A 307 -10.85 -8.59 18.62
C ASP A 307 -9.50 -8.39 19.31
N LEU A 308 -8.72 -7.46 18.76
CA LEU A 308 -7.38 -7.16 19.27
C LEU A 308 -7.37 -6.10 20.38
N ARG A 309 -8.54 -5.61 20.81
CA ARG A 309 -8.61 -4.65 21.93
C ARG A 309 -8.04 -5.26 23.20
N GLY A 310 -7.14 -4.51 23.84
CA GLY A 310 -6.47 -4.91 25.07
C GLY A 310 -5.57 -6.14 24.93
N LYS A 311 -5.19 -6.49 23.69
CA LYS A 311 -4.34 -7.65 23.38
C LYS A 311 -3.12 -7.20 22.60
N ARG A 312 -2.00 -7.85 22.88
CA ARG A 312 -0.75 -7.65 22.17
C ARG A 312 0.02 -8.95 22.11
N ASP A 313 0.95 -9.02 21.18
CA ASP A 313 2.00 -10.03 21.16
C ASP A 313 3.35 -9.38 21.53
N ARG A 314 4.46 -10.03 21.16
CA ARG A 314 5.80 -9.49 21.39
C ARG A 314 6.16 -8.28 20.52
N TYR A 315 5.42 -7.99 19.45
CA TYR A 315 5.77 -6.95 18.49
C TYR A 315 4.86 -5.72 18.55
N ALA A 316 3.58 -5.88 18.85
CA ALA A 316 2.63 -4.77 18.76
C ALA A 316 1.38 -4.95 19.62
N ASP A 317 0.89 -3.83 20.14
CA ASP A 317 -0.56 -3.63 20.26
C ASP A 317 -1.08 -3.20 18.88
N TYR A 318 -1.72 -4.14 18.18
CA TYR A 318 -2.21 -3.91 16.82
C TYR A 318 -3.41 -2.98 16.77
N PHE A 319 -4.29 -3.02 17.77
CA PHE A 319 -5.48 -2.16 17.80
C PHE A 319 -5.07 -0.69 17.96
N GLU A 320 -4.14 -0.40 18.88
CA GLU A 320 -3.59 0.95 19.02
C GLU A 320 -2.75 1.37 17.82
N SER A 321 -1.96 0.46 17.23
CA SER A 321 -1.23 0.75 15.97
C SER A 321 -2.19 1.15 14.85
N SER A 322 -3.28 0.41 14.66
CA SER A 322 -4.28 0.70 13.63
C SER A 322 -5.01 2.01 13.91
N ARG A 323 -5.29 2.33 15.18
CA ARG A 323 -5.80 3.66 15.55
C ARG A 323 -4.84 4.78 15.16
N GLN A 324 -3.54 4.63 15.41
CA GLN A 324 -2.54 5.62 15.00
C GLN A 324 -2.42 5.70 13.47
N ALA A 325 -2.50 4.59 12.74
CA ALA A 325 -2.53 4.58 11.29
C ALA A 325 -3.76 5.33 10.72
N THR A 326 -4.93 5.15 11.31
CA THR A 326 -6.14 5.94 10.97
C THR A 326 -5.93 7.44 11.17
N LEU A 327 -5.31 7.85 12.28
CA LEU A 327 -5.04 9.25 12.55
C LEU A 327 -3.99 9.83 11.60
N ALA A 328 -2.93 9.09 11.28
CA ALA A 328 -1.94 9.45 10.27
C ALA A 328 -2.59 9.63 8.88
N ASN A 329 -3.48 8.71 8.50
CA ASN A 329 -4.23 8.77 7.25
C ASN A 329 -5.08 10.02 7.14
N ARG A 330 -5.84 10.34 8.19
CA ARG A 330 -6.62 11.58 8.26
C ARG A 330 -5.71 12.82 8.22
N ALA A 331 -4.63 12.84 9.00
CA ALA A 331 -3.70 13.97 9.01
C ALA A 331 -3.10 14.25 7.62
N PHE A 332 -2.77 13.20 6.87
CA PHE A 332 -2.24 13.33 5.51
C PHE A 332 -3.27 13.92 4.54
N CYS A 333 -4.53 13.48 4.61
CA CYS A 333 -5.62 14.11 3.84
C CYS A 333 -5.76 15.61 4.15
N LEU A 334 -5.62 16.00 5.42
CA LEU A 334 -5.72 17.41 5.83
C LEU A 334 -4.54 18.23 5.31
N ASP A 335 -3.33 17.71 5.42
CA ASP A 335 -2.14 18.36 4.84
C ASP A 335 -2.28 18.54 3.32
N LEU A 336 -3.00 17.65 2.64
CA LEU A 336 -3.25 17.70 1.20
C LEU A 336 -4.40 18.62 0.77
N GLN A 337 -5.18 19.16 1.72
CA GLN A 337 -6.31 20.03 1.44
C GLN A 337 -5.98 21.24 0.53
N PRO A 338 -4.82 21.91 0.65
CA PRO A 338 -4.47 23.01 -0.25
C PRO A 338 -4.27 22.56 -1.72
N ALA A 339 -3.94 21.29 -1.95
CA ALA A 339 -3.74 20.72 -3.29
C ALA A 339 -5.01 20.09 -3.87
N PHE A 340 -5.90 19.56 -3.02
CA PHE A 340 -7.08 18.80 -3.45
C PHE A 340 -8.34 19.26 -2.71
N LYS A 341 -9.32 19.77 -3.46
CA LYS A 341 -10.61 20.24 -2.92
C LYS A 341 -11.43 19.11 -2.32
N THR A 342 -11.16 17.87 -2.75
CA THR A 342 -11.83 16.67 -2.24
C THR A 342 -11.65 16.53 -0.74
N PHE A 343 -10.43 16.76 -0.24
CA PHE A 343 -10.13 16.60 1.18
C PHE A 343 -10.72 17.72 2.04
N GLY A 344 -11.00 17.38 3.29
CA GLY A 344 -11.45 18.31 4.31
C GLY A 344 -11.57 17.63 5.67
N GLU A 345 -11.95 18.39 6.69
CA GLU A 345 -12.02 17.93 8.08
C GLU A 345 -12.76 16.58 8.24
N ASN A 346 -13.88 16.43 7.53
CA ASN A 346 -14.73 15.24 7.52
C ASN A 346 -14.74 14.53 6.15
N ARG A 347 -13.85 14.91 5.21
CA ARG A 347 -13.68 14.25 3.91
C ARG A 347 -12.26 13.72 3.81
N TRP A 348 -12.04 12.56 4.39
CA TRP A 348 -10.73 11.89 4.45
C TRP A 348 -10.90 10.38 4.25
N GLY A 349 -9.82 9.65 4.07
CA GLY A 349 -9.87 8.19 3.95
C GLY A 349 -9.22 7.70 2.67
N LEU A 350 -7.99 7.18 2.82
CA LEU A 350 -7.19 6.62 1.74
C LEU A 350 -7.03 5.12 1.97
N THR A 351 -7.60 4.33 1.07
CA THR A 351 -7.46 2.87 1.00
C THR A 351 -7.61 2.42 -0.45
N ALA A 352 -7.35 1.15 -0.73
CA ALA A 352 -7.49 0.62 -2.08
C ALA A 352 -8.93 0.78 -2.62
N CYS A 353 -9.07 1.44 -3.77
CA CYS A 353 -10.35 1.71 -4.41
C CYS A 353 -10.17 2.01 -5.90
N ILE A 354 -11.26 2.04 -6.66
CA ILE A 354 -11.27 2.59 -8.02
C ILE A 354 -11.03 4.10 -7.96
N GLY A 355 -10.14 4.62 -8.78
CA GLY A 355 -9.89 6.05 -8.96
C GLY A 355 -10.39 6.56 -10.32
N PRO A 356 -10.22 7.86 -10.60
CA PRO A 356 -10.58 8.47 -11.88
C PRO A 356 -9.89 7.83 -13.10
N ASP A 357 -8.65 7.34 -12.91
CA ASP A 357 -7.88 6.71 -13.98
C ASP A 357 -7.97 5.18 -13.91
N GLU A 358 -7.77 4.62 -12.72
CA GLU A 358 -7.66 3.18 -12.51
C GLU A 358 -7.81 2.79 -11.03
N TYR A 359 -7.84 1.49 -10.77
CA TYR A 359 -7.83 0.97 -9.40
C TYR A 359 -6.43 1.13 -8.80
N GLN A 360 -6.35 1.72 -7.61
CA GLN A 360 -5.09 2.07 -6.96
C GLN A 360 -5.13 1.69 -5.49
N ALA A 361 -3.99 1.28 -4.95
CA ALA A 361 -3.78 1.08 -3.52
C ALA A 361 -3.49 2.43 -2.84
N TYR A 362 -4.48 3.33 -2.82
CA TYR A 362 -4.33 4.62 -2.14
C TYR A 362 -4.02 4.42 -0.66
N GLY A 363 -3.17 5.28 -0.11
CA GLY A 363 -2.72 5.15 1.27
C GLY A 363 -2.16 6.45 1.82
N ALA A 364 -1.59 6.36 3.02
CA ALA A 364 -0.97 7.50 3.70
C ALA A 364 0.37 7.10 4.33
N PRO A 365 1.29 8.06 4.53
CA PRO A 365 2.50 7.84 5.30
C PRO A 365 2.18 7.39 6.74
N PRO A 366 3.10 6.71 7.44
CA PRO A 366 4.51 6.52 7.09
C PRO A 366 4.75 5.58 5.89
N ASN A 367 5.86 5.83 5.18
CA ASN A 367 6.27 5.25 3.90
C ASN A 367 5.61 5.87 2.66
N ALA A 368 6.14 5.55 1.48
CA ALA A 368 5.63 6.04 0.20
C ALA A 368 4.14 5.67 0.01
N ALA A 369 3.34 6.65 -0.36
CA ALA A 369 1.88 6.52 -0.44
C ALA A 369 1.35 7.06 -1.77
N ILE A 370 0.39 6.34 -2.36
CA ILE A 370 -0.30 6.75 -3.59
C ILE A 370 -1.49 7.64 -3.20
N VAL A 371 -1.58 8.84 -3.79
CA VAL A 371 -2.67 9.79 -3.55
C VAL A 371 -2.87 10.76 -4.73
N ASP A 372 -4.12 10.93 -5.18
CA ASP A 372 -4.46 11.83 -6.29
C ASP A 372 -5.69 12.73 -5.99
N GLY A 373 -6.04 12.84 -4.70
CA GLY A 373 -7.25 13.51 -4.24
C GLY A 373 -8.47 12.61 -4.12
N THR A 374 -8.41 11.32 -4.49
CA THR A 374 -9.54 10.40 -4.36
C THR A 374 -9.76 10.01 -2.89
N VAL A 375 -11.03 10.03 -2.46
CA VAL A 375 -11.47 9.56 -1.14
C VAL A 375 -12.26 8.27 -1.30
N ALA A 376 -11.93 7.27 -0.48
CA ALA A 376 -12.65 6.01 -0.36
C ALA A 376 -13.46 6.02 0.96
N PRO A 377 -14.80 6.14 0.92
CA PRO A 377 -15.61 6.20 2.14
C PRO A 377 -15.42 5.01 3.09
N ALA A 378 -15.11 3.83 2.55
CA ALA A 378 -14.82 2.63 3.32
C ALA A 378 -13.64 2.81 4.30
N ALA A 379 -12.62 3.60 3.96
CA ALA A 379 -11.48 3.83 4.84
C ALA A 379 -11.91 4.48 6.17
N ALA A 380 -12.73 5.54 6.11
CA ALA A 380 -13.23 6.20 7.31
C ALA A 380 -14.26 5.31 8.03
N ALA A 381 -15.17 4.67 7.29
CA ALA A 381 -16.24 3.87 7.85
C ALA A 381 -15.74 2.62 8.61
N CYS A 382 -14.83 1.86 8.01
CA CYS A 382 -14.19 0.70 8.65
C CYS A 382 -13.37 1.11 9.89
N SER A 383 -12.88 2.35 9.95
CA SER A 383 -12.10 2.85 11.09
C SER A 383 -12.95 3.26 12.31
N ILE A 384 -14.28 3.09 12.27
CA ILE A 384 -15.19 3.48 13.35
C ILE A 384 -14.86 2.81 14.69
N VAL A 385 -14.31 1.59 14.65
CA VAL A 385 -13.84 0.91 15.86
C VAL A 385 -12.63 1.59 16.51
N PHE A 386 -11.80 2.29 15.71
CA PHE A 386 -10.57 2.94 16.18
C PHE A 386 -10.78 4.42 16.53
N THR A 387 -11.56 5.13 15.71
CA THR A 387 -11.81 6.57 15.83
C THR A 387 -13.30 6.89 15.63
N PRO A 388 -14.18 6.48 16.58
CA PRO A 388 -15.62 6.47 16.35
C PRO A 388 -16.19 7.87 16.02
N ASP A 389 -15.76 8.92 16.72
CA ASP A 389 -16.26 10.28 16.48
C ASP A 389 -15.84 10.83 15.11
N LEU A 390 -14.59 10.60 14.71
CA LEU A 390 -14.04 11.06 13.42
C LEU A 390 -14.68 10.29 12.25
N SER A 391 -14.83 8.98 12.40
CA SER A 391 -15.47 8.11 11.41
C SER A 391 -16.96 8.40 11.25
N LEU A 392 -17.68 8.62 12.35
CA LEU A 392 -19.10 9.00 12.31
C LEU A 392 -19.29 10.37 11.67
N SER A 393 -18.42 11.34 11.98
CA SER A 393 -18.45 12.68 11.36
C SER A 393 -18.19 12.62 9.86
N ALA A 394 -17.25 11.78 9.42
CA ALA A 394 -16.98 11.53 8.01
C ALA A 394 -18.16 10.86 7.30
N LEU A 395 -18.73 9.80 7.89
CA LEU A 395 -19.92 9.14 7.35
C LEU A 395 -21.10 10.11 7.21
N ARG A 396 -21.36 10.94 8.24
CA ARG A 396 -22.41 11.98 8.17
C ARG A 396 -22.13 12.96 7.04
N GLU A 397 -20.90 13.45 6.92
CA GLU A 397 -20.48 14.33 5.82
C GLU A 397 -20.76 13.70 4.44
N TYR A 398 -20.39 12.44 4.20
CA TYR A 398 -20.68 11.78 2.91
C TYR A 398 -22.18 11.63 2.64
N TYR A 399 -22.98 11.45 3.69
CA TYR A 399 -24.42 11.23 3.57
C TYR A 399 -25.26 12.49 3.49
N THR A 400 -24.82 13.59 4.11
CA THR A 400 -25.67 14.77 4.33
C THR A 400 -25.11 16.05 3.71
N ASN A 401 -23.81 16.12 3.39
CA ASN A 401 -23.23 17.35 2.86
C ASN A 401 -23.86 17.72 1.51
N PRO A 402 -24.52 18.89 1.38
CA PRO A 402 -25.18 19.29 0.14
C PRO A 402 -24.24 19.40 -1.06
N LEU A 403 -22.96 19.76 -0.87
CA LEU A 403 -21.99 19.78 -1.97
C LEU A 403 -21.77 18.38 -2.53
N LEU A 404 -21.69 17.37 -1.67
CA LEU A 404 -21.54 15.98 -2.10
C LEU A 404 -22.86 15.41 -2.64
N THR A 405 -23.96 15.67 -1.94
CA THR A 405 -25.27 15.07 -2.24
C THR A 405 -26.04 15.79 -3.35
N GLN A 406 -25.71 17.05 -3.68
CA GLN A 406 -26.33 17.80 -4.79
C GLN A 406 -25.43 17.92 -6.02
N LYS A 407 -24.11 18.18 -5.88
CA LYS A 407 -23.21 18.26 -7.06
C LYS A 407 -23.06 16.90 -7.73
N PHE A 408 -23.01 15.82 -6.95
CA PHE A 408 -22.99 14.44 -7.46
C PHE A 408 -24.33 13.74 -7.32
N ALA A 409 -25.44 14.51 -7.33
CA ALA A 409 -26.80 14.06 -7.04
C ALA A 409 -27.07 12.59 -7.40
N GLY A 410 -27.18 11.75 -6.37
CA GLY A 410 -27.53 10.33 -6.47
C GLY A 410 -26.42 9.36 -6.88
N ARG A 411 -25.21 9.82 -7.23
CA ARG A 411 -24.10 8.94 -7.64
C ARG A 411 -23.27 8.43 -6.45
N LEU A 412 -23.12 9.23 -5.40
CA LEU A 412 -22.35 8.84 -4.20
C LEU A 412 -23.11 7.84 -3.32
N LEU A 413 -24.44 7.97 -3.28
CA LEU A 413 -25.35 7.08 -2.55
C LEU A 413 -26.26 6.36 -3.53
N GLY A 414 -25.90 5.13 -3.86
CA GLY A 414 -26.64 4.27 -4.79
C GLY A 414 -27.51 3.23 -4.10
N ARG A 415 -27.88 2.18 -4.87
CA ARG A 415 -28.64 1.00 -4.42
C ARG A 415 -28.08 0.37 -3.13
N PHE A 416 -26.76 0.35 -3.00
CA PHE A 416 -26.00 -0.28 -1.91
C PHE A 416 -25.42 0.72 -0.90
N GLY A 417 -25.93 1.96 -0.88
CA GLY A 417 -25.37 3.02 -0.03
C GLY A 417 -24.15 3.66 -0.69
N LEU A 418 -23.11 3.93 0.10
CA LEU A 418 -21.88 4.58 -0.38
C LEU A 418 -21.25 3.80 -1.54
N THR A 419 -20.87 4.53 -2.58
CA THR A 419 -20.05 3.99 -3.67
C THR A 419 -18.60 3.81 -3.24
N ASP A 420 -17.78 3.18 -4.10
CA ASP A 420 -16.40 2.83 -3.78
C ASP A 420 -15.53 4.04 -3.45
N SER A 421 -15.68 5.14 -4.21
CA SER A 421 -14.85 6.34 -4.07
C SER A 421 -15.41 7.57 -4.80
N PHE A 422 -14.83 8.73 -4.51
CA PHE A 422 -15.10 9.98 -5.22
C PHE A 422 -13.89 10.93 -5.25
N ASN A 423 -13.86 11.83 -6.22
CA ASN A 423 -12.83 12.86 -6.39
C ASN A 423 -13.46 14.15 -6.94
N LEU A 424 -13.50 15.21 -6.12
CA LEU A 424 -14.10 16.50 -6.44
C LEU A 424 -13.33 17.31 -7.47
N ASP A 425 -12.00 17.13 -7.48
CA ASP A 425 -11.08 17.84 -8.36
C ASP A 425 -11.22 17.36 -9.81
N ARG A 426 -11.66 16.10 -9.99
CA ARG A 426 -11.81 15.43 -11.30
C ARG A 426 -13.26 15.09 -11.68
N ASP A 427 -14.23 15.60 -10.92
CA ASP A 427 -15.67 15.33 -11.12
C ASP A 427 -16.02 13.83 -11.20
N PHE A 428 -15.29 13.02 -10.42
CA PHE A 428 -15.39 11.57 -10.46
C PHE A 428 -16.14 11.03 -9.25
N VAL A 429 -17.01 10.07 -9.51
CA VAL A 429 -17.68 9.24 -8.50
C VAL A 429 -17.77 7.85 -9.09
N ALA A 430 -17.27 6.87 -8.36
CA ALA A 430 -17.31 5.48 -8.79
C ALA A 430 -18.77 5.08 -9.09
N SER A 431 -18.98 4.37 -10.20
CA SER A 431 -20.29 3.81 -10.54
C SER A 431 -20.53 2.45 -9.89
N GLU A 432 -19.54 1.90 -9.20
CA GLU A 432 -19.51 0.53 -8.68
C GLU A 432 -19.35 0.54 -7.15
N ALA A 433 -19.87 -0.49 -6.50
CA ALA A 433 -19.52 -0.85 -5.13
C ALA A 433 -18.83 -2.21 -5.14
N PHE A 434 -17.83 -2.38 -4.27
CA PHE A 434 -17.01 -3.59 -4.18
C PHE A 434 -17.31 -4.37 -2.91
N ALA A 435 -17.42 -5.69 -2.99
CA ALA A 435 -17.71 -6.57 -1.86
C ALA A 435 -16.68 -6.37 -0.73
N ILE A 436 -15.41 -6.21 -1.09
CA ILE A 436 -14.29 -6.02 -0.15
C ILE A 436 -14.27 -4.65 0.53
N ASN A 437 -15.06 -3.67 0.07
CA ASN A 437 -15.23 -2.39 0.75
C ASN A 437 -16.56 -2.34 1.52
N GLN A 438 -17.62 -2.95 0.97
CA GLN A 438 -18.95 -3.01 1.59
C GLN A 438 -19.02 -3.96 2.78
N GLY A 439 -18.39 -5.14 2.69
CA GLY A 439 -18.37 -6.16 3.73
C GLY A 439 -17.75 -5.67 5.03
N PRO A 440 -16.47 -5.29 5.06
CA PRO A 440 -15.82 -4.79 6.27
C PRO A 440 -16.48 -3.51 6.79
N MET A 441 -17.01 -2.63 5.94
CA MET A 441 -17.76 -1.45 6.37
C MET A 441 -18.95 -1.84 7.23
N LEU A 442 -19.80 -2.77 6.76
CA LEU A 442 -20.96 -3.24 7.50
C LEU A 442 -20.55 -3.90 8.83
N LEU A 443 -19.54 -4.77 8.77
CA LEU A 443 -19.12 -5.61 9.89
C LEU A 443 -18.37 -4.83 10.98
N LEU A 444 -17.53 -3.86 10.62
CA LEU A 444 -16.83 -3.03 11.61
C LEU A 444 -17.76 -1.99 12.24
N ILE A 445 -18.76 -1.48 11.50
CA ILE A 445 -19.84 -0.71 12.13
C ILE A 445 -20.62 -1.60 13.12
N GLU A 446 -20.88 -2.86 12.77
CA GLU A 446 -21.55 -3.78 13.69
C GLU A 446 -20.72 -4.05 14.95
N ASN A 447 -19.42 -4.30 14.80
CA ASN A 447 -18.51 -4.48 15.93
C ASN A 447 -18.45 -3.25 16.84
N ALA A 448 -18.49 -2.04 16.27
CA ALA A 448 -18.53 -0.81 17.05
C ALA A 448 -19.85 -0.65 17.82
N ARG A 449 -20.99 -1.10 17.25
CA ARG A 449 -22.31 -1.00 17.88
C ARG A 449 -22.54 -2.08 18.94
N SER A 450 -22.18 -3.33 18.68
CA SER A 450 -22.54 -4.49 19.51
C SER A 450 -21.37 -5.43 19.84
N GLY A 451 -20.29 -5.40 19.05
CA GLY A 451 -19.21 -6.37 19.12
C GLY A 451 -19.60 -7.78 18.66
N LEU A 452 -20.72 -7.94 17.94
CA LEU A 452 -21.27 -9.24 17.56
C LEU A 452 -20.24 -10.16 16.89
N VAL A 453 -19.50 -9.65 15.90
CA VAL A 453 -18.55 -10.50 15.16
C VAL A 453 -17.46 -11.01 16.08
N TRP A 454 -16.87 -10.09 16.84
CA TRP A 454 -15.83 -10.37 17.83
C TRP A 454 -16.27 -11.36 18.92
N GLN A 455 -17.48 -11.20 19.47
CA GLN A 455 -17.99 -12.04 20.57
C GLN A 455 -18.17 -13.51 20.18
N HIS A 456 -18.43 -13.79 18.90
CA HIS A 456 -18.53 -15.16 18.40
C HIS A 456 -17.18 -15.66 17.88
N PHE A 457 -16.50 -14.89 17.02
CA PHE A 457 -15.27 -15.35 16.36
C PHE A 457 -14.17 -15.71 17.36
N MET A 458 -14.02 -14.92 18.42
CA MET A 458 -13.00 -15.14 19.45
C MET A 458 -13.26 -16.36 20.35
N LYS A 459 -14.40 -17.05 20.20
CA LYS A 459 -14.71 -18.30 20.90
C LYS A 459 -14.34 -19.55 20.12
N ILE A 460 -13.97 -19.41 18.85
CA ILE A 460 -13.65 -20.53 17.97
C ILE A 460 -12.33 -21.16 18.45
N PRO A 461 -12.28 -22.46 18.79
CA PRO A 461 -11.10 -23.09 19.40
C PRO A 461 -9.83 -22.93 18.56
N TRP A 462 -9.94 -23.08 17.24
CA TRP A 462 -8.83 -22.92 16.31
C TRP A 462 -8.26 -21.50 16.28
N VAL A 463 -9.12 -20.49 16.36
CA VAL A 463 -8.71 -19.08 16.44
C VAL A 463 -7.98 -18.81 17.76
N VAL A 464 -8.49 -19.35 18.86
CA VAL A 464 -7.84 -19.25 20.18
C VAL A 464 -6.46 -19.90 20.14
N ALA A 465 -6.34 -21.10 19.56
CA ALA A 465 -5.06 -21.80 19.40
C ALA A 465 -4.07 -21.01 18.54
N GLY A 466 -4.53 -20.44 17.42
CA GLY A 466 -3.70 -19.59 16.55
C GLY A 466 -3.20 -18.32 17.27
N MET A 467 -4.08 -17.64 18.00
CA MET A 467 -3.71 -16.47 18.82
C MET A 467 -2.69 -16.82 19.91
N GLN A 468 -2.85 -17.97 20.57
CA GLN A 468 -1.89 -18.46 21.58
C GLN A 468 -0.53 -18.80 20.94
N SER A 469 -0.52 -19.48 19.79
CA SER A 469 0.68 -19.82 19.03
C SER A 469 1.43 -18.57 18.55
N ALA A 470 0.70 -17.53 18.16
CA ALA A 470 1.24 -16.19 17.86
C ALA A 470 1.72 -15.42 19.10
N GLY A 471 1.50 -15.92 20.31
CA GLY A 471 1.95 -15.30 21.56
C GLY A 471 1.10 -14.11 22.01
N PHE A 472 -0.17 -14.02 21.60
CA PHE A 472 -1.07 -12.98 22.07
C PHE A 472 -1.39 -13.15 23.56
N ARG A 473 -1.38 -12.02 24.28
CA ARG A 473 -1.69 -11.91 25.70
C ARG A 473 -2.43 -10.61 25.99
N THR A 474 -3.13 -10.57 27.12
CA THR A 474 -3.65 -9.31 27.67
C THR A 474 -2.49 -8.52 28.25
N ALA A 475 -2.31 -7.28 27.81
CA ALA A 475 -1.36 -6.36 28.41
C ALA A 475 -1.74 -4.91 28.12
N ILE A 476 -2.42 -4.32 29.10
CA ILE A 476 -2.91 -2.95 29.06
C ILE A 476 -1.81 -2.02 29.60
N GLY A 477 -1.53 -0.93 28.88
CA GLY A 477 -0.63 0.13 29.35
C GLY A 477 0.86 -0.07 29.03
N GLU A 478 1.23 -1.13 28.32
CA GLU A 478 2.57 -1.28 27.75
C GLU A 478 2.74 -0.34 26.53
N SER A 479 3.96 0.18 26.32
CA SER A 479 4.22 1.13 25.23
C SER A 479 4.02 0.51 23.84
N ASN A 480 3.67 1.37 22.90
CA ASN A 480 3.64 1.06 21.47
C ASN A 480 4.51 2.10 20.75
N PRO A 481 5.56 1.72 20.01
CA PRO A 481 6.08 0.35 19.87
C PRO A 481 6.66 -0.23 21.18
N PRO A 482 7.03 -1.52 21.20
CA PRO A 482 7.85 -2.08 22.27
C PRO A 482 9.12 -1.27 22.53
N ALA A 483 9.60 -1.28 23.78
CA ALA A 483 10.80 -0.55 24.15
C ALA A 483 12.02 -1.02 23.32
N GLY A 484 12.84 -0.07 22.85
CA GLY A 484 14.00 -0.34 22.01
C GLY A 484 13.70 -0.56 20.53
N THR A 485 12.43 -0.57 20.11
CA THR A 485 12.06 -0.62 18.70
C THR A 485 12.34 0.70 17.99
N ALA A 486 13.04 0.65 16.87
CA ALA A 486 13.28 1.80 16.02
C ALA A 486 11.98 2.30 15.37
N VAL A 487 11.80 3.62 15.31
CA VAL A 487 10.68 4.28 14.65
C VAL A 487 11.23 5.19 13.57
N TYR A 488 10.77 4.99 12.34
CA TYR A 488 11.27 5.73 11.18
C TYR A 488 10.29 6.82 10.76
N GLU A 489 10.79 8.05 10.63
CA GLU A 489 10.02 9.15 10.06
C GLU A 489 10.33 9.23 8.56
N THR A 490 9.29 9.05 7.74
CA THR A 490 9.44 9.12 6.28
C THR A 490 8.95 10.46 5.76
N ALA A 491 9.67 11.02 4.80
CA ALA A 491 9.25 12.17 4.02
C ALA A 491 7.91 11.92 3.34
N ALA A 492 7.04 12.92 3.39
CA ALA A 492 5.79 12.95 2.65
C ALA A 492 5.77 14.22 1.80
N TYR A 493 5.56 14.08 0.50
CA TYR A 493 5.64 15.18 -0.46
C TYR A 493 4.25 15.62 -0.91
N MET A 494 4.03 16.93 -0.92
CA MET A 494 2.75 17.55 -1.25
C MET A 494 2.86 18.37 -2.53
N PRO A 495 1.92 18.26 -3.49
CA PRO A 495 1.98 19.02 -4.75
C PRO A 495 2.06 20.54 -4.55
N HIS A 496 1.37 21.09 -3.56
CA HIS A 496 1.36 22.52 -3.25
C HIS A 496 2.64 23.02 -2.55
N GLN A 497 3.55 22.11 -2.17
CA GLN A 497 4.85 22.40 -1.55
C GLN A 497 6.01 22.07 -2.50
N ARG A 498 5.75 22.09 -3.81
CA ARG A 498 6.73 21.81 -4.84
C ARG A 498 8.00 22.68 -4.66
N PRO A 499 9.17 22.09 -4.39
CA PRO A 499 10.39 22.85 -4.12
C PRO A 499 11.00 23.36 -5.42
N VAL A 500 11.76 24.45 -5.29
CA VAL A 500 12.53 25.07 -6.37
C VAL A 500 14.01 25.04 -6.00
N TYR A 501 14.86 24.61 -6.93
CA TYR A 501 16.31 24.74 -6.85
C TYR A 501 16.79 25.72 -7.92
N GLU A 502 17.63 26.69 -7.53
CA GLU A 502 18.20 27.67 -8.43
C GLU A 502 19.62 27.27 -8.84
N SER A 503 19.78 26.84 -10.09
CA SER A 503 21.07 26.53 -10.68
C SER A 503 21.78 27.80 -11.10
N ARG A 504 22.98 28.02 -10.59
CA ARG A 504 23.80 29.20 -10.93
C ARG A 504 24.56 29.00 -12.24
N PRO A 505 24.71 30.06 -13.05
CA PRO A 505 25.45 29.99 -14.29
C PRO A 505 26.96 29.88 -14.03
N MET A 506 27.65 29.18 -14.92
CA MET A 506 29.11 29.12 -14.99
C MET A 506 29.59 29.43 -16.41
N PRO A 507 30.88 29.77 -16.61
CA PRO A 507 31.41 30.07 -17.93
C PRO A 507 31.23 28.93 -18.95
N ASP A 508 30.91 29.27 -20.20
CA ASP A 508 30.73 28.31 -21.31
C ASP A 508 31.99 27.52 -21.70
N GLY A 509 33.16 27.95 -21.21
CA GLY A 509 34.43 27.25 -21.38
C GLY A 509 34.62 26.07 -20.44
N PHE A 510 33.80 25.94 -19.38
CA PHE A 510 33.90 24.82 -18.45
C PHE A 510 33.41 23.52 -19.08
N ILE A 511 34.21 22.46 -19.00
CA ILE A 511 33.90 21.11 -19.48
C ILE A 511 34.33 20.06 -18.44
N THR A 512 33.66 18.90 -18.42
CA THR A 512 33.96 17.85 -17.41
C THR A 512 35.40 17.35 -17.44
N ALA A 513 36.05 17.38 -18.61
CA ALA A 513 37.45 16.97 -18.75
C ALA A 513 38.38 17.76 -17.82
N ASP A 514 38.08 19.04 -17.60
CA ASP A 514 38.88 19.95 -16.77
C ASP A 514 38.33 20.11 -15.34
N ALA A 515 37.13 19.58 -15.07
CA ALA A 515 36.46 19.72 -13.78
C ALA A 515 37.20 19.01 -12.63
N ASP A 516 37.46 19.70 -11.52
CA ASP A 516 38.01 19.11 -10.29
C ASP A 516 36.93 19.09 -9.19
N PHE A 517 36.95 18.07 -8.34
CA PHE A 517 36.13 18.01 -7.13
C PHE A 517 36.52 19.12 -6.13
N ALA A 518 37.74 19.64 -6.18
CA ALA A 518 38.21 20.75 -5.35
C ALA A 518 37.96 22.13 -5.97
N ASP A 519 37.39 22.21 -7.18
CA ASP A 519 37.21 23.49 -7.88
C ASP A 519 36.29 24.43 -7.07
N PRO A 520 36.72 25.68 -6.78
CA PRO A 520 35.92 26.65 -6.05
C PRO A 520 34.63 27.06 -6.78
N VAL A 521 34.45 26.73 -8.06
CA VAL A 521 33.20 26.97 -8.80
C VAL A 521 32.00 26.31 -8.11
N TRP A 522 32.20 25.17 -7.44
CA TRP A 522 31.16 24.47 -6.68
C TRP A 522 30.65 25.25 -5.47
N ASN A 523 31.41 26.24 -4.97
CA ASN A 523 30.99 27.11 -3.87
C ASN A 523 29.86 28.07 -4.27
N ALA A 524 29.67 28.31 -5.57
CA ALA A 524 28.56 29.10 -6.08
C ALA A 524 27.23 28.34 -6.10
N ALA A 525 27.27 27.00 -6.10
CA ALA A 525 26.06 26.18 -6.13
C ALA A 525 25.44 26.03 -4.74
N PHE A 526 24.11 26.03 -4.68
CA PHE A 526 23.42 25.72 -3.44
C PHE A 526 23.54 24.22 -3.12
N PRO A 527 23.95 23.83 -1.91
CA PRO A 527 24.02 22.43 -1.53
C PRO A 527 22.63 21.88 -1.16
N MET A 528 22.31 20.69 -1.66
CA MET A 528 21.11 19.94 -1.30
C MET A 528 21.50 18.58 -0.69
N MET A 529 20.89 18.25 0.44
CA MET A 529 21.17 17.01 1.17
C MET A 529 20.00 16.03 1.02
N LEU A 530 20.29 14.78 0.69
CA LEU A 530 19.43 13.63 0.93
C LEU A 530 20.01 12.85 2.11
N ASP A 531 19.27 12.83 3.21
CA ASP A 531 19.64 12.12 4.44
C ASP A 531 18.39 11.46 5.05
N SER A 532 18.47 11.03 6.31
CA SER A 532 17.33 10.47 7.06
C SER A 532 16.00 11.23 6.92
N ARG A 533 16.02 12.56 6.71
CA ARG A 533 14.81 13.39 6.53
C ARG A 533 14.17 13.27 5.15
N SER A 534 14.91 12.73 4.19
CA SER A 534 14.51 12.52 2.79
C SER A 534 14.11 11.09 2.49
N VAL A 535 14.20 10.19 3.49
CA VAL A 535 13.75 8.79 3.37
C VAL A 535 12.26 8.78 3.06
N GLN A 536 11.88 8.32 1.88
CA GLN A 536 10.47 8.18 1.53
C GLN A 536 10.03 6.72 1.56
N THR A 537 10.91 5.81 1.13
CA THR A 537 10.61 4.38 1.08
C THR A 537 11.54 3.59 1.99
N ILE A 538 10.98 2.74 2.84
CA ILE A 538 11.70 1.77 3.65
C ILE A 538 11.12 0.39 3.34
N ILE A 539 11.96 -0.49 2.79
CA ILE A 539 11.65 -1.91 2.56
C ILE A 539 12.39 -2.75 3.61
N LYS A 540 13.68 -2.48 3.80
CA LYS A 540 14.47 -3.08 4.88
C LYS A 540 15.19 -1.97 5.63
N PRO A 541 14.82 -1.74 6.90
CA PRO A 541 15.28 -0.57 7.62
C PRO A 541 16.77 -0.69 7.99
N PRO A 542 17.52 0.42 7.94
CA PRO A 542 18.91 0.42 8.36
C PRO A 542 18.98 0.29 9.90
N GLN A 543 19.95 -0.49 10.40
CA GLN A 543 20.25 -0.51 11.85
C GLN A 543 20.98 0.78 12.28
N ARG A 544 21.79 1.34 11.38
CA ARG A 544 22.43 2.64 11.51
C ARG A 544 22.27 3.38 10.19
N ASN A 545 21.73 4.59 10.23
CA ASN A 545 21.62 5.41 9.03
C ASN A 545 22.86 6.30 8.92
N ASP A 546 23.92 5.80 8.28
CA ASP A 546 25.11 6.56 7.89
C ASP A 546 25.08 6.97 6.41
N TYR A 547 24.01 6.66 5.67
CA TYR A 547 23.89 7.05 4.27
C TYR A 547 23.48 8.51 4.12
N TRP A 548 24.20 9.26 3.29
CA TRP A 548 23.75 10.58 2.83
C TRP A 548 24.31 10.94 1.47
N VAL A 549 23.59 11.79 0.75
CA VAL A 549 23.99 12.32 -0.56
C VAL A 549 23.93 13.82 -0.53
N LEU A 550 25.06 14.47 -0.75
CA LEU A 550 25.14 15.91 -0.97
C LEU A 550 25.26 16.17 -2.46
N TRP A 551 24.26 16.83 -3.04
CA TRP A 551 24.28 17.19 -4.44
C TRP A 551 24.23 18.70 -4.67
N ARG A 552 24.83 19.12 -5.78
CA ARG A 552 24.91 20.51 -6.25
C ARG A 552 24.73 20.53 -7.76
N MET A 553 24.11 21.58 -8.29
CA MET A 553 23.95 21.79 -9.71
C MET A 553 24.36 23.20 -10.13
N LEU A 554 25.10 23.27 -11.23
CA LEU A 554 25.46 24.46 -11.99
C LEU A 554 25.04 24.26 -13.46
N ASN A 555 25.00 25.34 -14.24
CA ASN A 555 24.66 25.28 -15.65
C ASN A 555 25.46 26.27 -16.50
N ASN A 556 25.63 25.98 -17.79
CA ASN A 556 26.06 26.97 -18.78
C ASN A 556 25.16 26.89 -20.03
N SER A 557 25.53 27.52 -21.15
CA SER A 557 24.71 27.49 -22.37
C SER A 557 24.59 26.10 -23.00
N LYS A 558 25.53 25.17 -22.70
CA LYS A 558 25.64 23.86 -23.35
C LYS A 558 25.23 22.69 -22.47
N SER A 559 25.49 22.76 -21.17
CA SER A 559 25.36 21.61 -20.27
C SER A 559 24.86 21.99 -18.89
N LEU A 560 24.26 21.00 -18.21
CA LEU A 560 24.13 20.98 -16.75
C LEU A 560 25.33 20.25 -16.17
N PHE A 561 25.82 20.71 -15.02
CA PHE A 561 26.88 20.06 -14.26
C PHE A 561 26.36 19.74 -12.86
N LEU A 562 26.24 18.45 -12.58
CA LEU A 562 25.79 17.96 -11.29
C LEU A 562 26.99 17.36 -10.56
N ARG A 563 27.18 17.75 -9.31
CA ARG A 563 28.13 17.11 -8.41
C ARG A 563 27.40 16.38 -7.31
N PHE A 564 27.83 15.17 -7.02
CA PHE A 564 27.36 14.33 -5.93
C PHE A 564 28.56 13.96 -5.05
N ASP A 565 28.41 14.12 -3.75
CA ASP A 565 29.28 13.53 -2.74
C ASP A 565 28.40 12.56 -1.94
N VAL A 566 28.67 11.26 -2.06
CA VAL A 566 27.89 10.17 -1.45
C VAL A 566 28.69 9.59 -0.30
N HIS A 567 28.09 9.53 0.89
CA HIS A 567 28.61 8.79 2.01
C HIS A 567 27.90 7.45 2.11
N ASP A 568 28.69 6.41 1.90
CA ASP A 568 28.26 5.03 1.90
C ASP A 568 29.51 4.15 2.09
N SER A 569 29.55 3.48 3.24
CA SER A 569 30.70 2.66 3.63
C SER A 569 30.72 1.30 2.93
N THR A 570 29.62 0.86 2.34
CA THR A 570 29.42 -0.51 1.81
C THR A 570 28.72 -0.52 0.45
N PRO A 571 29.25 0.19 -0.57
CA PRO A 571 28.61 0.27 -1.88
C PRO A 571 28.39 -1.11 -2.49
N HIS A 572 27.16 -1.36 -2.85
CA HIS A 572 26.67 -2.57 -3.45
C HIS A 572 26.34 -2.35 -4.92
N ALA A 573 26.94 -3.20 -5.76
CA ALA A 573 26.63 -3.28 -7.18
C ALA A 573 26.73 -4.74 -7.64
N ALA A 574 25.60 -5.44 -7.72
CA ALA A 574 25.55 -6.84 -8.12
C ALA A 574 24.69 -7.07 -9.37
N ASN A 575 23.88 -6.09 -9.78
CA ASN A 575 22.99 -6.24 -10.91
C ASN A 575 23.64 -5.79 -12.22
N ALA A 576 23.15 -6.34 -13.33
CA ALA A 576 23.53 -5.90 -14.67
C ALA A 576 23.05 -4.46 -14.93
N ASP A 577 23.61 -3.80 -15.96
CA ASP A 577 23.39 -2.38 -16.22
C ASP A 577 21.93 -2.01 -16.54
N ASP A 578 21.14 -2.95 -17.06
CA ASP A 578 19.70 -2.79 -17.28
C ASP A 578 18.86 -2.92 -15.99
N ARG A 579 19.50 -3.29 -14.88
CA ARG A 579 18.91 -3.46 -13.55
C ARG A 579 19.67 -2.71 -12.45
N MET A 580 20.54 -1.77 -12.79
CA MET A 580 21.35 -1.03 -11.80
C MET A 580 20.49 -0.18 -10.83
N TYR A 581 19.22 0.07 -11.13
CA TYR A 581 18.27 0.72 -10.20
C TYR A 581 17.96 -0.11 -8.94
N LEU A 582 18.37 -1.39 -8.93
CA LEU A 582 18.31 -2.30 -7.77
C LEU A 582 19.59 -2.29 -6.92
N ASP A 583 20.66 -1.65 -7.41
CA ASP A 583 21.92 -1.48 -6.69
C ASP A 583 21.92 -0.15 -5.92
N ASP A 584 23.02 0.15 -5.24
CA ASP A 584 23.31 1.50 -4.76
C ASP A 584 23.47 2.43 -5.94
N CYS A 585 22.56 3.38 -6.04
CA CYS A 585 22.50 4.27 -7.18
C CYS A 585 21.90 5.63 -6.84
N ILE A 586 22.24 6.59 -7.69
CA ILE A 586 21.57 7.89 -7.76
C ILE A 586 20.74 7.89 -9.03
N GLU A 587 19.50 8.36 -8.91
CA GLU A 587 18.57 8.51 -10.02
C GLU A 587 18.24 9.98 -10.22
N ILE A 588 18.39 10.45 -11.45
CA ILE A 588 18.14 11.83 -11.86
C ILE A 588 16.98 11.80 -12.86
N TYR A 589 15.85 12.34 -12.43
CA TYR A 589 14.65 12.49 -13.23
C TYR A 589 14.61 13.87 -13.86
N LEU A 590 14.42 13.95 -15.18
CA LEU A 590 14.36 15.21 -15.92
C LEU A 590 13.12 15.26 -16.80
N ASN A 591 12.44 16.41 -16.79
CA ASN A 591 11.33 16.71 -17.68
C ASN A 591 11.43 18.18 -18.14
N ALA A 592 11.84 18.36 -19.40
CA ALA A 592 12.06 19.67 -20.02
C ALA A 592 10.78 20.52 -20.13
N ARG A 593 9.61 19.89 -20.17
CA ARG A 593 8.32 20.58 -20.31
C ARG A 593 7.74 21.07 -19.00
N ASN A 594 8.40 20.77 -17.87
CA ASN A 594 7.92 21.08 -16.54
C ASN A 594 6.51 20.52 -16.25
N GLN A 595 6.23 19.31 -16.75
CA GLN A 595 4.95 18.61 -16.64
C GLN A 595 5.04 17.42 -15.67
N THR A 596 3.92 16.73 -15.45
CA THR A 596 3.91 15.44 -14.73
C THR A 596 4.84 14.43 -15.43
N PHE A 597 5.70 13.79 -14.65
CA PHE A 597 6.61 12.77 -15.14
C PHE A 597 5.87 11.44 -15.35
N SER A 598 6.29 10.71 -16.38
CA SER A 598 5.72 9.44 -16.83
C SER A 598 6.76 8.67 -17.64
N TRP A 599 6.91 7.40 -17.31
CA TRP A 599 7.89 6.47 -17.89
C TRP A 599 7.79 6.24 -19.39
N SER A 600 6.70 6.67 -20.03
CA SER A 600 6.50 6.50 -21.48
C SER A 600 6.49 7.81 -22.26
N ALA A 601 6.61 8.97 -21.59
CA ALA A 601 6.52 10.24 -22.30
C ALA A 601 7.80 10.55 -23.08
N ALA A 602 7.64 11.25 -24.20
CA ALA A 602 8.76 11.60 -25.07
C ALA A 602 9.80 12.50 -24.39
N HIS A 603 9.34 13.43 -23.53
CA HIS A 603 10.15 14.51 -22.93
C HIS A 603 10.58 14.22 -21.47
N ASN A 604 10.56 12.95 -21.10
CA ASN A 604 10.98 12.46 -19.80
C ASN A 604 12.26 11.63 -19.98
N TYR A 605 13.20 11.86 -19.08
CA TYR A 605 14.49 11.19 -19.06
C TYR A 605 14.80 10.74 -17.63
N GLN A 606 15.48 9.60 -17.53
CA GLN A 606 15.99 9.09 -16.26
C GLN A 606 17.44 8.69 -16.46
N VAL A 607 18.34 9.44 -15.82
CA VAL A 607 19.76 9.08 -15.77
C VAL A 607 20.01 8.40 -14.43
N ILE A 608 20.56 7.20 -14.46
CA ILE A 608 20.96 6.47 -13.25
C ILE A 608 22.46 6.26 -13.31
N PHE A 609 23.12 6.42 -12.17
CA PHE A 609 24.49 5.97 -12.00
C PHE A 609 24.70 5.18 -10.72
N SER A 610 25.62 4.23 -10.79
CA SER A 610 25.98 3.32 -9.70
C SER A 610 27.47 2.98 -9.82
N PRO A 611 28.23 2.85 -8.71
CA PRO A 611 29.54 2.22 -8.75
C PRO A 611 29.48 0.86 -9.46
N ASP A 612 30.58 0.43 -10.06
CA ASP A 612 30.70 -0.96 -10.52
C ASP A 612 30.98 -1.89 -9.33
N ALA A 613 30.86 -3.20 -9.53
CA ALA A 613 31.13 -4.20 -8.49
C ALA A 613 32.55 -4.12 -7.91
N SER A 614 33.51 -3.54 -8.65
CA SER A 614 34.88 -3.34 -8.18
C SER A 614 35.05 -2.05 -7.34
N GLY A 615 34.07 -1.15 -7.38
CA GLY A 615 34.12 0.20 -6.82
C GLY A 615 35.14 1.12 -7.50
N LYS A 616 35.80 0.68 -8.57
CA LYS A 616 36.87 1.43 -9.26
C LYS A 616 36.35 2.28 -10.42
N SER A 617 35.16 1.97 -10.93
CA SER A 617 34.53 2.68 -12.02
C SER A 617 33.09 3.05 -11.69
N LEU A 618 32.51 3.89 -12.53
CA LEU A 618 31.10 4.28 -12.47
C LEU A 618 30.38 3.74 -13.70
N ARG A 619 29.20 3.19 -13.48
CA ARG A 619 28.23 2.82 -14.51
C ARG A 619 27.21 3.95 -14.59
N VAL A 620 26.93 4.42 -15.81
CA VAL A 620 25.98 5.51 -16.05
C VAL A 620 25.10 5.12 -17.23
N ARG A 621 23.79 5.31 -17.11
CA ARG A 621 22.84 4.98 -18.17
C ARG A 621 21.64 5.91 -18.18
N GLU A 622 21.15 6.22 -19.37
CA GLU A 622 19.81 6.77 -19.58
C GLU A 622 18.81 5.62 -19.82
N PHE A 623 17.81 5.50 -18.95
CA PHE A 623 16.94 4.33 -18.84
C PHE A 623 15.69 4.37 -19.72
N MET A 624 15.31 5.53 -20.27
CA MET A 624 14.05 5.68 -21.02
C MET A 624 14.23 5.64 -22.54
N LYS A 625 15.37 6.09 -23.04
CA LYS A 625 15.78 6.21 -24.45
C LYS A 625 17.01 5.35 -24.76
N GLY A 626 17.74 4.91 -23.74
CA GLY A 626 18.75 3.86 -23.85
C GLY A 626 20.14 4.33 -24.23
N ASP A 627 20.86 3.49 -24.97
CA ASP A 627 22.32 3.61 -25.14
C ASP A 627 22.74 4.83 -25.99
N GLU A 628 21.87 5.30 -26.89
CA GLU A 628 22.12 6.49 -27.71
C GLU A 628 22.39 7.70 -26.83
N LEU A 629 21.43 8.06 -25.94
CA LEU A 629 21.61 9.18 -25.00
C LEU A 629 22.70 8.93 -23.97
N THR A 630 22.88 7.67 -23.56
CA THR A 630 23.94 7.30 -22.61
C THR A 630 25.32 7.72 -23.12
N GLY A 631 25.59 7.60 -24.42
CA GLY A 631 26.87 7.97 -25.04
C GLY A 631 27.18 9.48 -25.02
N HIS A 632 26.19 10.34 -24.78
CA HIS A 632 26.38 11.79 -24.70
C HIS A 632 26.74 12.28 -23.28
N LEU A 633 26.49 11.47 -22.25
CA LEU A 633 26.82 11.79 -20.87
C LEU A 633 28.33 11.73 -20.65
N LYS A 634 28.87 12.66 -19.87
CA LYS A 634 30.28 12.65 -19.44
C LYS A 634 30.35 12.71 -17.93
N TRP A 635 31.32 12.03 -17.34
CA TRP A 635 31.45 12.02 -15.89
C TRP A 635 32.90 11.91 -15.42
N LYS A 636 33.12 12.36 -14.18
CA LYS A 636 34.30 12.02 -13.37
C LYS A 636 33.83 11.29 -12.12
N TYR A 637 34.61 10.30 -11.70
CA TYR A 637 34.34 9.45 -10.55
C TYR A 637 35.59 9.38 -9.68
N SER A 638 35.40 9.47 -8.36
CA SER A 638 36.46 9.26 -7.38
C SER A 638 35.90 8.48 -6.19
N ARG A 639 36.49 7.30 -5.91
CA ARG A 639 36.19 6.52 -4.70
C ARG A 639 37.05 6.99 -3.55
N HIS A 640 36.47 7.11 -2.37
CA HIS A 640 37.19 7.32 -1.12
C HIS A 640 36.75 6.28 -0.07
N GLN A 641 37.43 6.26 1.09
CA GLN A 641 37.18 5.26 2.12
C GLN A 641 35.74 5.27 2.63
N SER A 642 35.14 6.46 2.70
CA SER A 642 33.81 6.69 3.26
C SER A 642 32.69 6.78 2.20
N GLY A 643 32.96 6.52 0.93
CA GLY A 643 31.97 6.73 -0.13
C GLY A 643 32.59 7.11 -1.47
N TYR A 644 31.90 7.93 -2.25
CA TYR A 644 32.36 8.34 -3.57
C TYR A 644 31.83 9.71 -3.99
N SER A 645 32.57 10.37 -4.88
CA SER A 645 32.16 11.61 -5.52
C SER A 645 31.99 11.41 -7.03
N VAL A 646 30.98 12.07 -7.60
CA VAL A 646 30.68 12.09 -9.05
C VAL A 646 30.50 13.53 -9.51
N ILE A 647 31.10 13.88 -10.64
CA ILE A 647 30.69 15.04 -11.44
C ILE A 647 30.08 14.48 -12.72
N LEU A 648 28.83 14.84 -13.02
CA LEU A 648 28.09 14.45 -14.21
C LEU A 648 27.77 15.67 -15.05
N GLU A 649 28.10 15.62 -16.34
CA GLU A 649 27.70 16.59 -17.34
C GLU A 649 26.57 16.01 -18.20
N VAL A 650 25.44 16.72 -18.17
CA VAL A 650 24.25 16.42 -18.97
C VAL A 650 24.16 17.48 -20.08
N PRO A 651 24.42 17.13 -21.34
CA PRO A 651 24.35 18.07 -22.45
C PRO A 651 22.92 18.50 -22.69
N ARG A 652 22.64 19.80 -22.56
CA ARG A 652 21.29 20.36 -22.63
C ARG A 652 20.56 20.04 -23.95
N PRO A 653 21.19 20.11 -25.14
CA PRO A 653 20.50 19.81 -26.40
C PRO A 653 19.91 18.40 -26.48
N GLU A 654 20.62 17.40 -25.96
CA GLU A 654 20.22 15.98 -26.04
C GLU A 654 19.05 15.65 -25.11
N PHE A 655 18.86 16.46 -24.05
CA PHE A 655 17.80 16.32 -23.05
C PHE A 655 16.68 17.36 -23.23
N GLU A 656 16.65 18.06 -24.37
CA GLU A 656 15.69 19.12 -24.69
C GLU A 656 15.68 20.29 -23.69
N LEU A 657 16.81 20.56 -23.05
CA LEU A 657 16.98 21.62 -22.05
C LEU A 657 17.58 22.92 -22.63
N THR A 658 17.55 23.09 -23.96
CA THR A 658 18.03 24.30 -24.65
C THR A 658 16.97 25.40 -24.61
N ASP A 659 17.39 26.66 -24.45
CA ASP A 659 16.53 27.85 -24.49
C ASP A 659 15.34 27.86 -23.51
N ILE A 660 15.46 27.11 -22.41
CA ILE A 660 14.50 27.12 -21.30
C ILE A 660 15.06 27.83 -20.06
N ASP A 661 14.17 28.43 -19.28
CA ASP A 661 14.50 29.10 -18.01
C ASP A 661 14.27 28.19 -16.78
N SER A 662 13.47 27.13 -16.92
CA SER A 662 13.24 26.13 -15.86
C SER A 662 12.77 24.79 -16.42
N PHE A 663 12.93 23.72 -15.64
CA PHE A 663 12.43 22.37 -15.96
C PHE A 663 12.03 21.62 -14.68
N ALA A 664 11.28 20.52 -14.83
CA ALA A 664 10.96 19.64 -13.72
C ALA A 664 12.09 18.63 -13.50
N ALA A 665 12.53 18.45 -12.25
CA ALA A 665 13.52 17.43 -11.92
C ALA A 665 13.39 16.88 -10.50
N SER A 666 13.87 15.67 -10.30
CA SER A 666 14.05 15.10 -8.97
C SER A 666 15.35 14.31 -8.90
N ILE A 667 15.97 14.33 -7.72
CA ILE A 667 17.13 13.52 -7.39
C ILE A 667 16.66 12.51 -6.37
N ALA A 668 16.89 11.23 -6.65
CA ALA A 668 16.66 10.14 -5.73
C ALA A 668 17.96 9.37 -5.49
N ALA A 669 18.02 8.70 -4.35
CA ALA A 669 19.12 7.83 -3.99
C ALA A 669 18.57 6.52 -3.45
N HIS A 670 19.24 5.43 -3.83
CA HIS A 670 18.94 4.09 -3.36
C HIS A 670 20.11 3.60 -2.53
N ASN A 671 19.79 3.10 -1.33
CA ASN A 671 20.75 2.45 -0.46
C ASN A 671 20.33 1.00 -0.23
N VAL A 672 21.13 0.06 -0.73
CA VAL A 672 20.97 -1.39 -0.64
C VAL A 672 22.30 -2.00 -0.26
N ASP A 673 22.35 -2.71 0.86
CA ASP A 673 23.58 -3.40 1.24
C ASP A 673 23.70 -4.78 0.59
N ALA A 674 24.94 -5.27 0.48
CA ALA A 674 25.26 -6.53 -0.20
C ALA A 674 24.66 -7.78 0.44
N ASP A 675 24.38 -7.74 1.75
CA ASP A 675 23.68 -8.81 2.46
C ASP A 675 22.15 -8.66 2.40
N ALA A 676 21.68 -7.67 1.65
CA ALA A 676 20.29 -7.28 1.49
C ALA A 676 19.59 -7.04 2.84
N THR A 677 20.32 -6.54 3.86
CA THR A 677 19.74 -6.14 5.15
C THR A 677 19.19 -4.72 5.15
N ILE A 678 19.66 -3.87 4.23
CA ILE A 678 19.17 -2.50 4.03
C ILE A 678 18.59 -2.39 2.62
N ASP A 679 17.44 -1.70 2.53
CA ASP A 679 16.78 -1.33 1.27
C ASP A 679 15.90 -0.10 1.56
N VAL A 680 16.42 1.07 1.18
CA VAL A 680 15.84 2.39 1.47
C VAL A 680 15.96 3.31 0.26
N LYS A 681 14.88 4.02 -0.06
CA LYS A 681 14.89 5.10 -1.06
C LYS A 681 14.76 6.47 -0.41
N TYR A 682 15.65 7.36 -0.83
CA TYR A 682 15.68 8.77 -0.50
C TYR A 682 15.23 9.57 -1.71
N ASN A 683 14.41 10.59 -1.52
CA ASN A 683 13.95 11.43 -2.61
C ASN A 683 14.10 12.89 -2.24
N TRP A 684 14.46 13.75 -3.19
CA TRP A 684 14.38 15.20 -3.00
C TRP A 684 12.92 15.67 -2.99
N PHE A 685 12.15 15.27 -4.00
CA PHE A 685 10.72 15.52 -4.10
C PHE A 685 10.07 14.56 -5.10
N PHE A 686 9.09 13.77 -4.66
CA PHE A 686 8.47 12.74 -5.49
C PHE A 686 7.06 12.41 -5.01
N THR A 687 6.04 12.72 -5.80
CA THR A 687 4.63 12.39 -5.48
C THR A 687 4.15 11.18 -6.29
N LEU A 688 3.19 10.42 -5.77
CA LEU A 688 2.56 9.27 -6.44
C LEU A 688 1.03 9.45 -6.47
N PRO A 689 0.30 8.98 -7.51
CA PRO A 689 0.77 8.22 -8.67
C PRO A 689 1.25 9.10 -9.83
N SER A 690 0.74 10.33 -9.92
CA SER A 690 1.26 11.34 -10.85
C SER A 690 2.59 11.85 -10.32
N LEU A 691 3.68 11.54 -11.01
CA LEU A 691 5.04 11.89 -10.62
C LEU A 691 5.29 13.39 -10.81
N MET A 692 4.90 14.21 -9.83
CA MET A 692 5.32 15.59 -9.76
C MET A 692 6.74 15.65 -9.20
N LEU A 693 7.62 16.32 -9.92
CA LEU A 693 9.01 16.54 -9.54
C LEU A 693 9.20 17.95 -8.99
N GLY A 694 10.36 18.24 -8.38
CA GLY A 694 10.76 19.62 -8.07
C GLY A 694 10.91 20.47 -9.33
N GLU A 695 11.17 21.77 -9.16
CA GLU A 695 11.50 22.70 -10.25
C GLU A 695 12.98 23.09 -10.16
N ILE A 696 13.70 23.01 -11.27
CA ILE A 696 15.04 23.61 -11.41
C ILE A 696 14.88 24.90 -12.21
N ARG A 697 15.31 26.03 -11.65
CA ARG A 697 15.42 27.32 -12.36
C ARG A 697 16.86 27.55 -12.79
N LEU A 698 17.05 27.90 -14.06
CA LEU A 698 18.36 28.17 -14.64
C LEU A 698 18.61 29.68 -14.59
N LEU A 699 19.45 30.12 -13.66
CA LEU A 699 19.80 31.53 -13.57
C LEU A 699 20.74 31.92 -14.73
N LYS A 700 20.58 33.15 -15.21
CA LYS A 700 21.41 33.74 -16.28
C LYS A 700 22.52 34.57 -15.67
N GLN A 701 23.63 34.71 -16.39
CA GLN A 701 24.86 35.37 -15.94
C GLN A 701 24.72 36.85 -15.54
N ASN A 702 23.52 37.46 -15.70
CA ASN A 702 23.24 38.88 -15.46
C ASN A 702 21.97 39.14 -14.62
N GLN A 703 21.56 38.20 -13.74
CA GLN A 703 20.51 38.47 -12.75
C GLN A 703 21.16 38.51 -11.37
N ASP A 704 21.59 39.71 -10.96
CA ASP A 704 22.01 40.04 -9.60
C ASP A 704 20.81 40.20 -8.66
#